data_AF-A0A1Q3DYT6-F1
#
_entry.id   AF-A0A1Q3DYT6-F1
#
_cell.length_a   1.000
_cell.length_b   1.000
_cell.length_c   1.000
_cell.angle_alpha   90.00
_cell.angle_beta   90.00
_cell.angle_gamma   90.00
#
_symmetry.space_group_name_H-M   'P 1'
#
loop_
_entity.id
_entity.type
_entity.pdbx_description
1 polymer ?
#
loop_
_entity_poly.entity_id
_entity_poly.type
_entity_poly.pdbx_seq_one_letter_code
_entity_poly.pdbx_strand_id
1 'polypeptide(L)'
;MILDDKALLNPPPPYSYDILSYSNLSSIDRDGETASSVGDNNPYHSARKSKPMFSSLPSHLLLQIVYCTFPWEDGQFEGDVKEVLQRRTLYWLETSLRLVNRDLYIACMHILRSTYLPSYDALIRPPYSSDPFPSSNSVPLYGTSTSMWNSPYGSSRLFPQHRELQTLDLFIAVLAQEELLYDTSSLHLSRHEAYKDIFDLRQPQSRLEDLVAKEGVKAGLVTLGDRDSVPGTPTTPQTPSEAKGNENSPYFMDIDNNSIRNILLVLIQQNIIWHANSETDGSGEEVLEINADECLMRLRFGAFVYQAEELFGVAGGEIVQLVLHHGKLTSPQILQRLNAAATTTSFLSGEDKTPVVYSQALHKLVLLHYLKPSVVSSHISPRDKRIQYEAEEKAKISGFPTSKQLREAKETVDARLRTDEEEVWKIGLKRKAKSQLPSTKKRKVTSTKEEDDMVVDETVYFRVNFDKFNIHTRNALIEKAAKERYNSGAALVVHAILKITEESQHSVADCRSDPLSVSNITLHLSSEEDEETLTSGLIQSSSRTMSSGSCIKEYLGILSSADNPTPAGRAGAFLELSSKGGGSGKVQMLFDVVARRLRRQVLEGVARERHGSEGVRVVRLLMDTGKLDEKQISKHVMMPLKDVRPLLSALSASSLVSIVEVPKSADRNPTRMFYLWQVDIPKAFSYILNVLYKTLYNISARRQAEREDPMLIAVLNKRERSDGCRLIGGELDNLQFSNYMDCEF
;
A
#
# COMPACT_ATOMS: atom_id res chain seq x y z
N MET A 1 -14.70 -19.44 24.39
CA MET A 1 -14.85 -20.90 24.22
C MET A 1 -13.47 -21.44 24.47
N ILE A 2 -13.32 -22.23 25.53
CA ILE A 2 -12.07 -22.91 25.87
C ILE A 2 -12.42 -24.39 25.79
N LEU A 3 -11.56 -25.22 25.22
CA LEU A 3 -11.75 -26.66 25.22
C LEU A 3 -11.88 -27.17 26.67
N ASP A 4 -13.04 -27.72 26.99
CA ASP A 4 -13.32 -28.38 28.28
C ASP A 4 -12.57 -29.73 28.36
N ASP A 5 -12.41 -30.27 29.57
CA ASP A 5 -11.72 -31.55 29.85
C ASP A 5 -12.23 -32.75 29.00
N LYS A 6 -13.48 -32.68 28.51
CA LYS A 6 -14.08 -33.72 27.66
C LYS A 6 -13.62 -33.66 26.20
N ALA A 7 -13.14 -32.51 25.73
CA ALA A 7 -12.67 -32.29 24.37
C ALA A 7 -11.15 -32.47 24.23
N LEU A 8 -10.43 -32.45 25.36
CA LEU A 8 -8.99 -32.72 25.44
C LEU A 8 -8.69 -34.23 25.43
N LEU A 9 -7.49 -34.60 24.97
CA LEU A 9 -7.14 -35.98 24.67
C LEU A 9 -7.07 -36.84 25.95
N ASN A 10 -7.88 -37.90 25.98
CA ASN A 10 -7.81 -38.97 26.98
C ASN A 10 -6.74 -40.02 26.58
N PRO A 11 -6.11 -40.71 27.54
CA PRO A 11 -5.09 -41.71 27.22
C PRO A 11 -5.66 -42.79 26.29
N PRO A 12 -4.94 -43.19 25.23
CA PRO A 12 -5.36 -44.35 24.45
C PRO A 12 -5.39 -45.58 25.37
N PRO A 13 -6.34 -46.52 25.17
CA PRO A 13 -6.36 -47.74 25.96
C PRO A 13 -5.00 -48.43 25.88
N PRO A 14 -4.47 -48.99 26.99
CA PRO A 14 -3.17 -49.64 26.97
C PRO A 14 -3.18 -50.75 25.92
N TYR A 15 -2.36 -50.58 24.87
CA TYR A 15 -2.10 -51.65 23.93
C TYR A 15 -1.42 -52.78 24.70
N SER A 16 -2.16 -53.86 24.95
CA SER A 16 -1.62 -55.11 25.46
C SER A 16 -0.66 -55.68 24.42
N TYR A 17 0.63 -55.44 24.60
CA TYR A 17 1.68 -56.16 23.89
C TYR A 17 1.99 -57.44 24.67
N ASP A 18 1.59 -58.58 24.09
CA ASP A 18 2.08 -59.89 24.50
C ASP A 18 3.61 -59.91 24.34
N ILE A 19 4.28 -60.18 25.45
CA ILE A 19 5.73 -60.33 25.54
C ILE A 19 6.09 -61.67 24.90
N LEU A 20 6.54 -61.64 23.63
CA LEU A 20 7.32 -62.74 23.07
C LEU A 20 8.82 -62.38 23.17
N SER A 21 9.39 -62.90 24.26
CA SER A 21 10.78 -63.24 24.52
C SER A 21 11.84 -62.90 23.46
N TYR A 22 12.70 -61.93 23.78
CA TYR A 22 14.09 -61.87 23.31
C TYR A 22 15.03 -62.00 24.50
N SER A 23 15.23 -63.25 24.92
CA SER A 23 16.44 -63.66 25.65
C SER A 23 17.29 -64.45 24.64
N ASN A 24 18.27 -63.78 24.05
CA ASN A 24 19.59 -64.33 23.66
C ASN A 24 20.26 -63.44 22.62
N LEU A 25 21.43 -62.93 23.00
CA LEU A 25 22.67 -62.78 22.22
C LEU A 25 23.36 -61.44 22.51
N SER A 26 24.01 -61.42 23.67
CA SER A 26 25.33 -60.84 23.80
C SER A 26 26.36 -61.84 23.25
N SER A 27 27.48 -61.30 22.74
CA SER A 27 28.79 -61.92 22.48
C SER A 27 29.20 -62.26 21.03
N ILE A 28 30.48 -61.94 20.77
CA ILE A 28 31.47 -62.51 19.83
C ILE A 28 31.87 -61.64 18.61
N ASP A 29 32.93 -60.84 18.88
CA ASP A 29 34.30 -60.90 18.31
C ASP A 29 34.69 -60.62 16.84
N ARG A 30 35.98 -60.23 16.78
CA ARG A 30 36.86 -59.74 15.70
C ARG A 30 37.37 -60.84 14.76
N ASP A 31 38.14 -60.37 13.76
CA ASP A 31 39.02 -61.08 12.80
C ASP A 31 38.28 -61.54 11.52
N GLY A 32 38.81 -61.54 10.30
CA GLY A 32 40.11 -61.30 9.69
C GLY A 32 40.12 -62.00 8.31
N GLU A 33 40.58 -61.30 7.27
CA GLU A 33 41.26 -61.80 6.04
C GLU A 33 40.66 -62.78 4.98
N THR A 34 40.90 -62.39 3.72
CA THR A 34 41.27 -63.16 2.49
C THR A 34 40.25 -63.74 1.47
N ALA A 35 40.26 -63.08 0.29
CA ALA A 35 40.31 -63.54 -1.13
C ALA A 35 39.64 -64.85 -1.63
N SER A 36 38.81 -64.77 -2.70
CA SER A 36 39.19 -65.14 -4.10
C SER A 36 37.99 -65.33 -5.06
N SER A 37 38.08 -64.69 -6.25
CA SER A 37 37.62 -65.07 -7.62
C SER A 37 36.22 -65.65 -7.90
N VAL A 38 35.46 -65.03 -8.82
CA VAL A 38 35.27 -65.36 -10.27
C VAL A 38 34.09 -64.52 -10.79
N GLY A 39 34.20 -64.02 -12.03
CA GLY A 39 33.37 -62.96 -12.60
C GLY A 39 32.01 -63.33 -13.22
N ASP A 40 31.36 -62.23 -13.59
CA ASP A 40 30.41 -61.99 -14.69
C ASP A 40 28.99 -62.59 -14.65
N ASN A 41 28.03 -61.73 -14.28
CA ASN A 41 26.96 -61.18 -15.14
C ASN A 41 25.64 -60.99 -14.39
N ASN A 42 25.32 -59.76 -13.95
CA ASN A 42 23.93 -59.28 -14.02
C ASN A 42 23.83 -57.74 -13.87
N PRO A 43 23.22 -57.00 -14.82
CA PRO A 43 23.21 -55.55 -14.81
C PRO A 43 21.86 -55.00 -14.31
N TYR A 44 21.58 -55.02 -13.00
CA TYR A 44 20.62 -54.06 -12.41
C TYR A 44 21.05 -53.72 -10.98
N HIS A 45 21.26 -52.43 -10.77
CA HIS A 45 21.80 -51.80 -9.58
C HIS A 45 21.12 -52.25 -8.28
N SER A 46 21.96 -52.63 -7.32
CA SER A 46 21.67 -52.64 -5.89
C SER A 46 21.02 -51.31 -5.49
N ALA A 47 19.73 -51.34 -5.15
CA ALA A 47 19.06 -50.23 -4.50
C ALA A 47 19.81 -49.93 -3.20
N ARG A 48 20.51 -48.78 -3.17
CA ARG A 48 21.06 -48.23 -1.93
C ARG A 48 19.92 -48.19 -0.92
N LYS A 49 19.92 -49.08 0.08
CA LYS A 49 19.02 -48.99 1.23
C LYS A 49 19.32 -47.65 1.89
N SER A 50 18.45 -46.66 1.66
CA SER A 50 18.51 -45.38 2.35
C SER A 50 18.43 -45.65 3.85
N LYS A 51 19.24 -44.92 4.64
CA LYS A 51 19.09 -44.96 6.11
C LYS A 51 17.61 -44.67 6.44
N PRO A 52 16.99 -45.42 7.37
CA PRO A 52 15.63 -45.11 7.79
C PRO A 52 15.61 -43.67 8.32
N MET A 53 14.83 -42.82 7.65
CA MET A 53 14.57 -41.45 8.06
C MET A 53 13.23 -41.39 8.78
N PHE A 54 13.01 -40.36 9.59
CA PHE A 54 11.74 -40.19 10.31
C PHE A 54 10.50 -40.19 9.37
N SER A 55 10.65 -39.76 8.12
CA SER A 55 9.64 -39.81 7.04
C SER A 55 9.38 -41.22 6.46
N SER A 56 10.13 -42.24 6.88
CA SER A 56 9.92 -43.63 6.47
C SER A 56 9.04 -44.43 7.45
N LEU A 57 8.61 -43.78 8.54
CA LEU A 57 7.73 -44.40 9.54
C LEU A 57 6.28 -44.49 9.02
N PRO A 58 5.58 -45.62 9.25
CA PRO A 58 4.14 -45.72 9.03
C PRO A 58 3.35 -44.62 9.75
N SER A 59 2.27 -44.14 9.12
CA SER A 59 1.42 -43.06 9.64
C SER A 59 0.85 -43.31 11.04
N HIS A 60 0.52 -44.57 11.38
CA HIS A 60 0.04 -44.93 12.71
C HIS A 60 1.11 -44.79 13.80
N LEU A 61 2.39 -45.05 13.48
CA LEU A 61 3.50 -44.83 14.43
C LEU A 61 3.81 -43.34 14.57
N LEU A 62 3.74 -42.56 13.49
CA LEU A 62 3.88 -41.11 13.54
C LEU A 62 2.78 -40.48 14.41
N LEU A 63 1.54 -40.92 14.23
CA LEU A 63 0.42 -40.45 15.05
C LEU A 63 0.63 -40.82 16.53
N GLN A 64 1.09 -42.03 16.84
CA GLN A 64 1.42 -42.45 18.20
C GLN A 64 2.55 -41.61 18.80
N ILE A 65 3.59 -41.29 18.03
CA ILE A 65 4.69 -40.41 18.48
C ILE A 65 4.17 -39.03 18.84
N VAL A 66 3.30 -38.44 18.00
CA VAL A 66 2.68 -37.13 18.30
C VAL A 66 1.78 -37.22 19.53
N TYR A 67 1.00 -38.30 19.69
CA TYR A 67 0.23 -38.52 20.92
C TYR A 67 1.10 -38.60 22.18
N CYS A 68 2.25 -39.26 22.11
CA CYS A 68 3.18 -39.34 23.24
C CYS A 68 3.79 -37.99 23.65
N THR A 69 3.67 -36.93 22.83
CA THR A 69 4.10 -35.57 23.21
C THR A 69 3.15 -34.87 24.16
N PHE A 70 1.92 -35.38 24.32
CA PHE A 70 0.95 -34.80 25.23
C PHE A 70 1.26 -35.21 26.68
N PRO A 71 1.19 -34.26 27.64
CA PRO A 71 1.30 -34.57 29.05
C PRO A 71 0.04 -35.28 29.54
N TRP A 72 0.24 -36.30 30.39
CA TRP A 72 -0.82 -37.17 30.93
C TRP A 72 -1.07 -36.96 32.42
N GLU A 73 -0.18 -36.25 33.10
CA GLU A 73 -0.20 -35.91 34.52
C GLU A 73 0.05 -34.40 34.70
N ASP A 74 -0.31 -33.86 35.86
CA ASP A 74 0.01 -32.48 36.23
C ASP A 74 1.54 -32.29 36.32
N GLY A 75 2.00 -31.08 36.00
CA GLY A 75 3.41 -30.73 36.09
C GLY A 75 3.92 -30.58 37.52
N GLN A 76 5.23 -30.42 37.65
CA GLN A 76 5.89 -30.34 38.96
C GLN A 76 5.75 -28.97 39.65
N PHE A 77 5.25 -27.95 38.94
CA PHE A 77 5.17 -26.57 39.43
C PHE A 77 3.72 -26.10 39.61
N GLU A 78 3.51 -25.17 40.55
CA GLU A 78 2.21 -24.59 40.86
C GLU A 78 1.64 -23.85 39.63
N GLY A 79 0.51 -24.33 39.09
CA GLY A 79 -0.14 -23.81 37.88
C GLY A 79 0.03 -24.66 36.62
N ASP A 80 0.89 -25.69 36.64
CA ASP A 80 1.05 -26.65 35.54
C ASP A 80 -0.05 -27.72 35.57
N VAL A 81 -1.30 -27.31 35.45
CA VAL A 81 -2.42 -28.25 35.34
C VAL A 81 -2.36 -28.94 33.97
N LYS A 82 -2.63 -30.25 33.91
CA LYS A 82 -2.59 -31.06 32.70
C LYS A 82 -3.23 -30.38 31.49
N GLU A 83 -4.40 -29.77 31.64
CA GLU A 83 -5.15 -29.14 30.55
C GLU A 83 -4.40 -27.96 29.92
N VAL A 84 -3.73 -27.16 30.75
CA VAL A 84 -2.91 -26.01 30.32
C VAL A 84 -1.74 -26.50 29.47
N LEU A 85 -1.09 -27.57 29.91
CA LEU A 85 0.03 -28.16 29.18
C LEU A 85 -0.41 -28.83 27.88
N GLN A 86 -1.61 -29.44 27.85
CA GLN A 86 -2.18 -30.00 26.63
C GLN A 86 -2.55 -28.91 25.61
N ARG A 87 -3.17 -27.80 26.03
CA ARG A 87 -3.45 -26.65 25.14
C ARG A 87 -2.17 -26.00 24.60
N ARG A 88 -1.13 -25.90 25.43
CA ARG A 88 0.21 -25.48 24.99
C ARG A 88 0.81 -26.44 23.95
N THR A 89 0.57 -27.75 24.10
CA THR A 89 1.00 -28.76 23.12
C THR A 89 0.24 -28.60 21.79
N LEU A 90 -1.08 -28.39 21.82
CA LEU A 90 -1.89 -28.12 20.62
C LEU A 90 -1.38 -26.88 19.87
N TYR A 91 -1.08 -25.79 20.59
CA TYR A 91 -0.48 -24.60 19.98
C TYR A 91 0.90 -24.87 19.36
N TRP A 92 1.72 -25.70 19.99
CA TRP A 92 3.02 -26.09 19.44
C TRP A 92 2.88 -26.97 18.17
N LEU A 93 1.89 -27.86 18.11
CA LEU A 93 1.58 -28.61 16.90
C LEU A 93 1.21 -27.67 15.74
N GLU A 94 0.41 -26.65 16.03
CA GLU A 94 -0.06 -25.65 15.05
C GLU A 94 1.08 -24.72 14.57
N THR A 95 1.94 -24.24 15.47
CA THR A 95 2.97 -23.25 15.09
C THR A 95 4.30 -23.85 14.66
N SER A 96 4.59 -25.09 15.06
CA SER A 96 5.94 -25.67 14.94
C SER A 96 5.93 -27.05 14.29
N LEU A 97 5.37 -28.08 14.94
CA LEU A 97 5.59 -29.47 14.50
C LEU A 97 5.00 -29.76 13.11
N ARG A 98 3.83 -29.19 12.79
CA ARG A 98 3.21 -29.38 11.46
C ARG A 98 4.04 -28.82 10.30
N LEU A 99 5.02 -27.95 10.56
CA LEU A 99 5.84 -27.30 9.53
C LEU A 99 7.10 -28.10 9.19
N VAL A 100 7.39 -29.18 9.92
CA VAL A 100 8.65 -29.94 9.79
C VAL A 100 8.69 -30.79 8.51
N ASN A 101 7.64 -31.55 8.22
CA ASN A 101 7.49 -32.30 6.97
C ASN A 101 6.01 -32.62 6.70
N ARG A 102 5.71 -33.13 5.49
CA ARG A 102 4.35 -33.48 5.08
C ARG A 102 3.69 -34.56 5.95
N ASP A 103 4.44 -35.55 6.39
CA ASP A 103 3.89 -36.65 7.18
C ASP A 103 3.50 -36.19 8.60
N LEU A 104 4.31 -35.33 9.21
CA LEU A 104 3.98 -34.65 10.47
C LEU A 104 2.85 -33.64 10.29
N TYR A 105 2.79 -32.93 9.16
CA TYR A 105 1.64 -32.07 8.87
C TYR A 105 0.33 -32.87 8.92
N ILE A 106 0.28 -34.04 8.26
CA ILE A 106 -0.91 -34.89 8.25
C ILE A 106 -1.24 -35.38 9.67
N ALA A 107 -0.25 -35.87 10.42
CA ALA A 107 -0.47 -36.37 11.79
C ALA A 107 -0.91 -35.25 12.77
N CYS A 108 -0.26 -34.08 12.70
CA CYS A 108 -0.60 -32.92 13.54
C CYS A 108 -1.99 -32.39 13.20
N MET A 109 -2.30 -32.20 11.91
CA MET A 109 -3.61 -31.70 11.49
C MET A 109 -4.72 -32.70 11.76
N HIS A 110 -4.46 -34.01 11.76
CA HIS A 110 -5.42 -35.01 12.21
C HIS A 110 -5.83 -34.75 13.66
N ILE A 111 -4.85 -34.63 14.57
CA ILE A 111 -5.12 -34.38 16.01
C ILE A 111 -5.79 -33.01 16.22
N LEU A 112 -5.29 -31.96 15.56
CA LEU A 112 -5.86 -30.62 15.69
C LEU A 112 -7.31 -30.58 15.20
N ARG A 113 -7.59 -31.11 13.99
CA ARG A 113 -8.96 -31.13 13.45
C ARG A 113 -9.88 -31.98 14.30
N SER A 114 -9.48 -33.18 14.74
CA SER A 114 -10.34 -34.01 15.59
C SER A 114 -10.67 -33.36 16.93
N THR A 115 -9.75 -32.57 17.49
CA THR A 115 -9.92 -31.89 18.78
C THR A 115 -10.88 -30.70 18.66
N TYR A 116 -10.72 -29.87 17.63
CA TYR A 116 -11.49 -28.62 17.48
C TYR A 116 -12.77 -28.75 16.64
N LEU A 117 -12.99 -29.87 15.94
CA LEU A 117 -14.17 -30.07 15.09
C LEU A 117 -15.50 -29.95 15.85
N PRO A 118 -15.71 -30.56 17.03
CA PRO A 118 -16.98 -30.42 17.76
C PRO A 118 -17.31 -28.96 18.10
N SER A 119 -16.29 -28.17 18.43
CA SER A 119 -16.41 -26.74 18.73
C SER A 119 -16.70 -25.90 17.48
N TYR A 120 -16.14 -26.29 16.33
CA TYR A 120 -16.47 -25.67 15.04
C TYR A 120 -17.92 -25.98 14.64
N ASP A 121 -18.35 -27.25 14.72
CA ASP A 121 -19.69 -27.70 14.37
C ASP A 121 -20.79 -27.00 15.17
N ALA A 122 -20.56 -26.74 16.47
CA ALA A 122 -21.49 -26.00 17.32
C ALA A 122 -21.73 -24.54 16.88
N LEU A 123 -20.82 -23.96 16.09
CA LEU A 123 -20.85 -22.57 15.62
C LEU A 123 -21.30 -22.44 14.16
N ILE A 124 -21.42 -23.56 13.44
CA ILE A 124 -21.89 -23.59 12.06
C ILE A 124 -23.32 -23.04 11.98
N ARG A 125 -23.58 -22.22 10.96
CA ARG A 125 -24.93 -21.72 10.65
C ARG A 125 -25.48 -22.36 9.37
N PRO A 126 -26.28 -23.44 9.44
CA PRO A 126 -27.02 -23.95 8.29
C PRO A 126 -27.95 -22.85 7.73
N PRO A 127 -28.03 -22.59 6.41
CA PRO A 127 -27.55 -23.38 5.27
C PRO A 127 -26.19 -22.95 4.68
N TYR A 128 -25.40 -22.14 5.39
CA TYR A 128 -24.20 -21.46 4.87
C TYR A 128 -22.90 -22.27 4.97
N SER A 129 -22.99 -23.58 5.21
CA SER A 129 -21.84 -24.48 5.37
C SER A 129 -21.89 -25.65 4.38
N SER A 130 -20.74 -26.00 3.85
CA SER A 130 -20.40 -27.27 3.23
C SER A 130 -19.87 -28.22 4.30
N ASP A 131 -20.25 -29.50 4.22
CA ASP A 131 -19.68 -30.52 5.09
C ASP A 131 -18.13 -30.52 4.95
N PRO A 132 -17.36 -30.25 6.02
CA PRO A 132 -15.90 -30.30 5.96
C PRO A 132 -15.38 -31.73 5.70
N PHE A 133 -16.19 -32.76 5.99
CA PHE A 133 -15.89 -34.18 5.82
C PHE A 133 -17.09 -34.95 5.20
N PRO A 134 -17.41 -34.75 3.90
CA PRO A 134 -18.48 -35.50 3.25
C PRO A 134 -18.27 -37.01 3.41
N SER A 135 -19.30 -37.69 3.92
CA SER A 135 -19.28 -39.13 4.20
C SER A 135 -18.74 -39.95 3.01
N SER A 136 -17.96 -40.98 3.31
CA SER A 136 -17.16 -41.83 2.39
C SER A 136 -17.93 -42.58 1.28
N ASN A 137 -19.20 -42.28 1.03
CA ASN A 137 -19.98 -42.86 -0.06
C ASN A 137 -19.85 -42.09 -1.39
N SER A 138 -18.98 -41.08 -1.48
CA SER A 138 -18.59 -40.45 -2.74
C SER A 138 -17.14 -40.79 -3.08
N VAL A 139 -16.91 -42.01 -3.56
CA VAL A 139 -15.60 -42.45 -4.07
C VAL A 139 -15.47 -41.99 -5.53
N PRO A 140 -14.49 -41.14 -5.91
CA PRO A 140 -13.99 -41.16 -7.28
C PRO A 140 -13.01 -42.33 -7.40
N LEU A 141 -13.24 -43.21 -8.37
CA LEU A 141 -12.28 -44.23 -8.79
C LEU A 141 -10.91 -43.57 -9.03
N TYR A 142 -9.89 -43.95 -8.27
CA TYR A 142 -8.50 -43.83 -8.72
C TYR A 142 -7.79 -45.15 -8.52
N GLY A 143 -7.32 -45.68 -9.64
CA GLY A 143 -6.36 -46.77 -9.69
C GLY A 143 -5.06 -46.35 -9.04
N THR A 144 -4.47 -47.30 -8.33
CA THR A 144 -3.10 -47.29 -7.83
C THR A 144 -2.10 -46.99 -8.94
N SER A 145 -1.51 -45.79 -8.92
CA SER A 145 -0.28 -45.47 -9.66
C SER A 145 0.64 -44.63 -8.78
N THR A 146 1.56 -45.33 -8.13
CA THR A 146 2.79 -44.83 -7.53
C THR A 146 3.64 -44.09 -8.57
N SER A 147 3.56 -42.76 -8.64
CA SER A 147 4.69 -41.87 -8.95
C SER A 147 4.23 -40.41 -8.95
N MET A 148 4.75 -39.60 -8.01
CA MET A 148 5.01 -38.16 -8.12
C MET A 148 5.26 -37.63 -6.70
N TRP A 149 6.51 -37.74 -6.25
CA TRP A 149 7.01 -37.09 -5.06
C TRP A 149 8.30 -36.40 -5.49
N ASN A 150 8.27 -35.06 -5.59
CA ASN A 150 9.43 -34.17 -5.40
C ASN A 150 9.01 -32.70 -5.63
N SER A 151 8.51 -32.05 -4.57
CA SER A 151 8.78 -30.63 -4.27
C SER A 151 8.35 -30.32 -2.82
N PRO A 152 9.21 -29.74 -1.95
CA PRO A 152 8.86 -29.50 -0.54
C PRO A 152 8.08 -28.21 -0.28
N TYR A 153 7.88 -27.35 -1.29
CA TYR A 153 7.13 -26.10 -1.16
C TYR A 153 6.26 -25.91 -2.41
N GLY A 154 5.18 -26.71 -2.50
CA GLY A 154 4.24 -26.66 -3.61
C GLY A 154 2.82 -26.60 -3.08
N SER A 155 2.13 -25.50 -3.43
CA SER A 155 0.68 -25.30 -3.47
C SER A 155 -0.18 -26.34 -2.75
N SER A 156 -0.84 -25.90 -1.69
CA SER A 156 -1.96 -26.58 -1.02
C SER A 156 -3.10 -26.91 -1.99
N ARG A 157 -2.94 -27.96 -2.80
CA ARG A 157 -4.04 -28.65 -3.50
C ARG A 157 -4.19 -30.07 -2.98
N LEU A 158 -4.03 -30.24 -1.67
CA LEU A 158 -4.30 -31.55 -1.07
C LEU A 158 -5.77 -31.94 -1.13
N PHE A 159 -6.71 -31.01 -1.34
CA PHE A 159 -8.14 -31.32 -1.34
C PHE A 159 -8.95 -30.35 -2.22
N PRO A 160 -9.06 -30.56 -3.54
CA PRO A 160 -9.86 -29.71 -4.44
C PRO A 160 -11.35 -29.64 -4.07
N GLN A 161 -11.82 -30.57 -3.24
CA GLN A 161 -13.22 -30.77 -2.84
C GLN A 161 -13.56 -30.24 -1.43
N HIS A 162 -12.60 -29.67 -0.69
CA HIS A 162 -12.77 -29.36 0.73
C HIS A 162 -12.37 -27.92 1.06
N ARG A 163 -13.07 -26.93 0.49
CA ARG A 163 -12.79 -25.51 0.77
C ARG A 163 -13.13 -25.10 2.20
N GLU A 164 -14.15 -25.72 2.80
CA GLU A 164 -14.50 -25.49 4.21
C GLU A 164 -13.46 -26.07 5.19
N LEU A 165 -12.66 -27.06 4.76
CA LEU A 165 -11.55 -27.57 5.57
C LEU A 165 -10.48 -26.50 5.83
N GLN A 166 -10.27 -25.58 4.89
CA GLN A 166 -9.37 -24.43 5.08
C GLN A 166 -9.95 -23.43 6.10
N THR A 167 -11.27 -23.28 6.11
CA THR A 167 -11.98 -22.44 7.09
C THR A 167 -11.89 -23.04 8.49
N LEU A 168 -12.00 -24.38 8.62
CA LEU A 168 -11.72 -25.09 9.87
C LEU A 168 -10.26 -24.92 10.31
N ASP A 169 -9.28 -25.01 9.40
CA ASP A 169 -7.86 -24.82 9.74
C ASP A 169 -7.56 -23.41 10.24
N LEU A 170 -8.19 -22.38 9.65
CA LEU A 170 -8.11 -20.99 10.13
C LEU A 170 -8.75 -20.83 11.52
N PHE A 171 -9.88 -21.50 11.76
CA PHE A 171 -10.54 -21.52 13.05
C PHE A 171 -9.65 -22.15 14.14
N ILE A 172 -9.01 -23.27 13.84
CA ILE A 172 -8.04 -23.95 14.72
C ILE A 172 -6.89 -22.99 15.09
N ALA A 173 -6.31 -22.30 14.11
CA ALA A 173 -5.20 -21.38 14.34
C ALA A 173 -5.57 -20.23 15.30
N VAL A 174 -6.75 -19.62 15.09
CA VAL A 174 -7.25 -18.54 15.94
C VAL A 174 -7.55 -19.05 17.35
N LEU A 175 -8.21 -20.19 17.47
CA LEU A 175 -8.66 -20.71 18.75
C LEU A 175 -7.50 -21.25 19.60
N ALA A 176 -6.55 -21.99 19.01
CA ALA A 176 -5.35 -22.46 19.69
C ALA A 176 -4.50 -21.29 20.24
N GLN A 177 -4.45 -20.17 19.52
CA GLN A 177 -3.77 -18.96 19.98
C GLN A 177 -4.53 -18.27 21.13
N GLU A 178 -5.86 -18.12 21.03
CA GLU A 178 -6.67 -17.53 22.09
C GLU A 178 -6.62 -18.36 23.39
N GLU A 179 -6.55 -19.69 23.27
CA GLU A 179 -6.38 -20.62 24.40
C GLU A 179 -5.03 -20.49 25.07
N LEU A 180 -3.93 -20.42 24.30
CA LEU A 180 -2.61 -20.16 24.88
C LEU A 180 -2.57 -18.80 25.59
N LEU A 181 -3.16 -17.76 24.99
CA LEU A 181 -3.16 -16.42 25.59
C LEU A 181 -3.99 -16.38 26.88
N TYR A 182 -5.08 -17.15 26.94
CA TYR A 182 -5.88 -17.33 28.14
C TYR A 182 -5.06 -17.96 29.28
N ASP A 183 -4.29 -19.01 28.97
CA ASP A 183 -3.48 -19.70 29.98
C ASP A 183 -2.22 -18.92 30.40
N THR A 184 -1.61 -18.17 29.48
CA THR A 184 -0.32 -17.47 29.73
C THR A 184 -0.49 -16.10 30.39
N SER A 185 -1.65 -15.48 30.28
CA SER A 185 -1.89 -14.15 30.81
C SER A 185 -3.28 -14.04 31.38
N SER A 186 -3.35 -13.88 32.70
CA SER A 186 -4.60 -13.53 33.38
C SER A 186 -5.20 -12.23 32.83
N LEU A 187 -4.41 -11.34 32.20
CA LEU A 187 -4.88 -10.10 31.58
C LEU A 187 -5.51 -10.30 30.18
N HIS A 188 -5.64 -11.52 29.65
CA HIS A 188 -6.17 -11.78 28.30
C HIS A 188 -7.66 -12.12 28.25
N LEU A 189 -8.43 -11.42 27.37
CA LEU A 189 -9.71 -11.81 26.69
C LEU A 189 -10.47 -12.91 27.38
N SER A 190 -11.12 -13.88 26.77
CA SER A 190 -11.18 -14.32 25.39
C SER A 190 -11.96 -13.37 24.49
N ARG A 191 -11.47 -13.15 23.27
CA ARG A 191 -12.16 -12.32 22.27
C ARG A 191 -13.11 -13.20 21.45
N HIS A 192 -14.39 -13.24 21.82
CA HIS A 192 -15.40 -13.95 21.01
C HIS A 192 -15.55 -13.39 19.60
N GLU A 193 -15.14 -12.13 19.38
CA GLU A 193 -15.07 -11.52 18.05
C GLU A 193 -13.91 -12.04 17.20
N ALA A 194 -12.89 -12.70 17.78
CA ALA A 194 -11.67 -13.10 17.06
C ALA A 194 -11.93 -14.10 15.93
N TYR A 195 -12.96 -14.95 16.07
CA TYR A 195 -13.38 -15.91 15.05
C TYR A 195 -14.71 -15.52 14.39
N LYS A 196 -15.24 -14.32 14.67
CA LYS A 196 -16.53 -13.87 14.11
C LYS A 196 -16.47 -13.75 12.58
N ASP A 197 -15.40 -13.17 12.06
CA ASP A 197 -15.19 -13.05 10.61
C ASP A 197 -15.08 -14.41 9.91
N ILE A 198 -14.71 -15.47 10.63
CA ILE A 198 -14.66 -16.84 10.09
C ILE A 198 -16.07 -17.31 9.73
N PHE A 199 -17.06 -17.07 10.60
CA PHE A 199 -18.44 -17.53 10.38
C PHE A 199 -19.28 -16.51 9.61
N ASP A 200 -19.02 -15.20 9.75
CA ASP A 200 -19.78 -14.14 9.06
C ASP A 200 -19.31 -13.94 7.61
N LEU A 201 -18.05 -14.28 7.27
CA LEU A 201 -17.48 -14.05 5.94
C LEU A 201 -16.84 -15.30 5.32
N ARG A 202 -15.89 -15.95 5.99
CA ARG A 202 -15.09 -17.05 5.38
C ARG A 202 -15.90 -18.32 5.11
N GLN A 203 -16.73 -18.75 6.06
CA GLN A 203 -17.60 -19.92 5.90
C GLN A 203 -18.61 -19.72 4.74
N PRO A 204 -19.40 -18.61 4.69
CA PRO A 204 -20.27 -18.33 3.54
C PRO A 204 -19.51 -18.25 2.21
N GLN A 205 -18.28 -17.71 2.21
CA GLN A 205 -17.42 -17.66 1.03
C GLN A 205 -17.03 -19.07 0.57
N SER A 206 -16.51 -19.93 1.45
CA SER A 206 -16.16 -21.32 1.12
C SER A 206 -17.36 -22.07 0.54
N ARG A 207 -18.55 -21.87 1.14
CA ARG A 207 -19.80 -22.45 0.64
C ARG A 207 -20.18 -21.94 -0.75
N LEU A 208 -20.09 -20.64 -0.98
CA LEU A 208 -20.35 -20.05 -2.29
C LEU A 208 -19.38 -20.60 -3.34
N GLU A 209 -18.10 -20.70 -3.01
CA GLU A 209 -17.07 -21.26 -3.89
C GLU A 209 -17.34 -22.74 -4.22
N ASP A 210 -17.77 -23.54 -3.25
CA ASP A 210 -18.16 -24.93 -3.48
C ASP A 210 -19.43 -25.05 -4.34
N LEU A 211 -20.41 -24.16 -4.16
CA LEU A 211 -21.62 -24.12 -4.99
C LEU A 211 -21.29 -23.70 -6.43
N VAL A 212 -20.43 -22.69 -6.60
CA VAL A 212 -19.92 -22.25 -7.91
C VAL A 212 -19.12 -23.36 -8.57
N ALA A 213 -18.31 -24.12 -7.82
CA ALA A 213 -17.60 -25.27 -8.36
C ALA A 213 -18.55 -26.40 -8.79
N LYS A 214 -19.56 -26.74 -7.96
CA LYS A 214 -20.55 -27.80 -8.27
C LYS A 214 -21.40 -27.45 -9.48
N GLU A 215 -22.00 -26.27 -9.50
CA GLU A 215 -22.82 -25.81 -10.63
C GLU A 215 -21.96 -25.49 -11.85
N GLY A 216 -20.74 -24.97 -11.65
CA GLY A 216 -19.78 -24.70 -12.71
C GLY A 216 -19.28 -25.97 -13.41
N VAL A 217 -19.02 -27.06 -12.68
CA VAL A 217 -18.69 -28.37 -13.27
C VAL A 217 -19.90 -28.92 -14.03
N LYS A 218 -21.10 -28.85 -13.43
CA LYS A 218 -22.35 -29.32 -14.06
C LYS A 218 -22.69 -28.55 -15.34
N ALA A 219 -22.36 -27.26 -15.38
CA ALA A 219 -22.51 -26.39 -16.55
C ALA A 219 -21.32 -26.47 -17.54
N GLY A 220 -20.28 -27.25 -17.24
CA GLY A 220 -19.06 -27.36 -18.05
C GLY A 220 -18.15 -26.11 -18.04
N LEU A 221 -18.41 -25.17 -17.13
CA LEU A 221 -17.69 -23.89 -16.97
C LEU A 221 -16.43 -24.02 -16.09
N VAL A 222 -16.37 -25.02 -15.21
CA VAL A 222 -15.26 -25.25 -14.28
C VAL A 222 -14.70 -26.64 -14.51
N THR A 223 -13.42 -26.73 -14.88
CA THR A 223 -12.67 -27.99 -14.89
C THR A 223 -11.85 -28.10 -13.60
N LEU A 224 -12.27 -28.98 -12.69
CA LEU A 224 -11.46 -29.33 -11.53
C LEU A 224 -10.33 -30.23 -12.05
N GLY A 225 -9.11 -29.66 -12.12
CA GLY A 225 -8.02 -30.20 -12.90
C GLY A 225 -7.76 -31.70 -12.70
N ASP A 226 -8.04 -32.48 -13.75
CA ASP A 226 -7.22 -33.62 -14.12
C ASP A 226 -6.44 -33.21 -15.38
N ARG A 227 -5.29 -32.57 -15.16
CA ARG A 227 -4.34 -32.26 -16.25
C ARG A 227 -3.32 -33.39 -16.28
N ASP A 228 -3.77 -34.56 -16.74
CA ASP A 228 -2.93 -35.59 -17.37
C ASP A 228 -3.78 -36.41 -18.36
N SER A 229 -4.30 -35.73 -19.39
CA SER A 229 -4.53 -36.38 -20.68
C SER A 229 -3.80 -35.59 -21.76
N VAL A 230 -2.70 -36.17 -22.22
CA VAL A 230 -1.86 -35.68 -23.32
C VAL A 230 -2.71 -35.51 -24.60
N PRO A 231 -2.54 -34.42 -25.38
CA PRO A 231 -3.24 -34.26 -26.64
C PRO A 231 -2.57 -35.13 -27.74
N GLY A 232 -3.23 -36.22 -28.11
CA GLY A 232 -2.85 -37.04 -29.26
C GLY A 232 -3.63 -36.66 -30.52
N THR A 233 -2.96 -35.94 -31.43
CA THR A 233 -3.09 -35.90 -32.91
C THR A 233 -4.45 -35.69 -33.63
N PRO A 234 -4.45 -35.01 -34.80
CA PRO A 234 -5.65 -34.51 -35.45
C PRO A 234 -6.30 -35.55 -36.38
N THR A 235 -7.63 -35.61 -36.38
CA THR A 235 -8.39 -36.19 -37.49
C THR A 235 -9.65 -35.37 -37.76
N THR A 236 -9.91 -35.23 -39.05
CA THR A 236 -10.78 -34.30 -39.79
C THR A 236 -12.31 -34.58 -39.63
N PRO A 237 -13.22 -33.82 -40.26
CA PRO A 237 -14.43 -33.27 -39.63
C PRO A 237 -15.71 -34.04 -39.97
N GLN A 238 -16.70 -34.02 -39.07
CA GLN A 238 -18.10 -34.28 -39.43
C GLN A 238 -19.05 -33.32 -38.68
N THR A 239 -19.88 -32.65 -39.48
CA THR A 239 -21.04 -31.81 -39.12
C THR A 239 -22.29 -32.69 -38.89
N PRO A 240 -23.50 -32.14 -38.68
CA PRO A 240 -23.99 -31.44 -37.48
C PRO A 240 -25.29 -32.10 -36.94
N SER A 241 -25.65 -31.91 -35.66
CA SER A 241 -27.06 -32.10 -35.25
C SER A 241 -27.49 -31.11 -34.18
N GLU A 242 -28.53 -30.38 -34.57
CA GLU A 242 -29.30 -29.36 -33.89
C GLU A 242 -29.76 -29.71 -32.47
N ALA A 243 -29.73 -28.73 -31.55
CA ALA A 243 -30.88 -28.42 -30.69
C ALA A 243 -30.73 -27.00 -30.10
N LYS A 244 -31.83 -26.26 -30.20
CA LYS A 244 -32.02 -24.83 -29.93
C LYS A 244 -32.05 -24.50 -28.43
N GLY A 245 -31.62 -23.29 -28.09
CA GLY A 245 -31.85 -22.68 -26.78
C GLY A 245 -31.11 -21.35 -26.60
N ASN A 246 -31.61 -20.31 -27.25
CA ASN A 246 -31.15 -18.92 -27.15
C ASN A 246 -31.50 -18.33 -25.77
N GLU A 247 -30.56 -17.61 -25.12
CA GLU A 247 -30.71 -16.24 -24.56
C GLU A 247 -29.76 -15.94 -23.37
N ASN A 248 -28.62 -15.32 -23.73
CA ASN A 248 -27.95 -14.16 -23.10
C ASN A 248 -27.83 -14.04 -21.56
N SER A 249 -26.60 -14.17 -21.05
CA SER A 249 -26.09 -13.42 -19.88
C SER A 249 -24.58 -13.14 -20.06
N PRO A 250 -24.06 -11.97 -19.63
CA PRO A 250 -23.01 -11.24 -20.37
C PRO A 250 -21.57 -11.37 -19.81
N TYR A 251 -20.60 -11.43 -20.74
CA TYR A 251 -19.16 -11.11 -20.67
C TYR A 251 -18.28 -11.71 -19.54
N PHE A 252 -17.71 -12.90 -19.77
CA PHE A 252 -16.29 -13.13 -19.47
C PHE A 252 -15.57 -13.09 -20.82
N MET A 253 -14.87 -12.00 -21.13
CA MET A 253 -14.11 -11.96 -22.38
C MET A 253 -12.97 -12.98 -22.26
N ASP A 254 -12.99 -14.01 -23.11
CA ASP A 254 -11.79 -14.74 -23.50
C ASP A 254 -10.87 -13.74 -24.22
N ILE A 255 -10.17 -12.91 -23.44
CA ILE A 255 -9.20 -11.96 -23.97
C ILE A 255 -8.01 -12.80 -24.44
N ASP A 256 -7.72 -12.74 -25.74
CA ASP A 256 -6.61 -13.45 -26.33
C ASP A 256 -5.27 -12.99 -25.74
N ASN A 257 -4.30 -13.90 -25.68
CA ASN A 257 -2.98 -13.61 -25.12
C ASN A 257 -2.27 -12.41 -25.79
N ASN A 258 -2.56 -12.15 -27.07
CA ASN A 258 -2.01 -10.99 -27.76
C ASN A 258 -2.65 -9.69 -27.25
N SER A 259 -3.97 -9.65 -27.05
CA SER A 259 -4.65 -8.53 -26.40
C SER A 259 -4.17 -8.30 -24.97
N ILE A 260 -3.97 -9.36 -24.17
CA ILE A 260 -3.39 -9.22 -22.81
C ILE A 260 -2.01 -8.58 -22.89
N ARG A 261 -1.13 -9.09 -23.75
CA ARG A 261 0.21 -8.50 -23.95
C ARG A 261 0.13 -7.04 -24.39
N ASN A 262 -0.77 -6.69 -25.31
CA ASN A 262 -0.97 -5.31 -25.77
C ASN A 262 -1.45 -4.41 -24.63
N ILE A 263 -2.40 -4.86 -23.81
CA ILE A 263 -2.88 -4.14 -22.63
C ILE A 263 -1.73 -3.90 -21.65
N LEU A 264 -0.96 -4.94 -21.34
CA LEU A 264 0.19 -4.83 -20.42
C LEU A 264 1.24 -3.84 -20.93
N LEU A 265 1.56 -3.88 -22.23
CA LEU A 265 2.50 -2.94 -22.83
C LEU A 265 2.03 -1.49 -22.67
N VAL A 266 0.73 -1.23 -22.88
CA VAL A 266 0.14 0.11 -22.70
C VAL A 266 0.21 0.53 -21.22
N LEU A 267 -0.12 -0.35 -20.29
CA LEU A 267 -0.11 -0.04 -18.86
C LEU A 267 1.31 0.20 -18.32
N ILE A 268 2.31 -0.56 -18.79
CA ILE A 268 3.72 -0.37 -18.45
C ILE A 268 4.24 0.96 -19.04
N GLN A 269 3.92 1.24 -20.30
CA GLN A 269 4.24 2.51 -20.97
C GLN A 269 3.68 3.71 -20.17
N GLN A 270 2.50 3.53 -19.58
CA GLN A 270 1.79 4.53 -18.78
C GLN A 270 2.21 4.57 -17.30
N ASN A 271 3.20 3.78 -16.87
CA ASN A 271 3.64 3.62 -15.48
C ASN A 271 2.55 3.11 -14.50
N ILE A 272 1.47 2.51 -14.99
CA ILE A 272 0.39 2.02 -14.13
C ILE A 272 0.78 0.69 -13.46
N ILE A 273 1.68 -0.07 -14.08
CA ILE A 273 2.11 -1.37 -13.58
C ILE A 273 3.59 -1.34 -13.23
N TRP A 274 3.92 -1.83 -12.04
CA TRP A 274 5.25 -2.28 -11.68
C TRP A 274 5.44 -3.74 -12.08
N HIS A 275 6.64 -4.08 -12.49
CA HIS A 275 6.99 -5.44 -12.84
C HIS A 275 8.35 -5.81 -12.25
N ALA A 276 8.43 -7.01 -11.69
CA ALA A 276 9.65 -7.54 -11.10
C ALA A 276 9.76 -9.04 -11.40
N ASN A 277 10.99 -9.53 -11.53
CA ASN A 277 11.24 -10.95 -11.68
C ASN A 277 11.18 -11.61 -10.30
N SER A 278 10.39 -12.68 -10.17
CA SER A 278 10.40 -13.47 -8.94
C SER A 278 11.69 -14.30 -8.86
N GLU A 279 12.59 -13.94 -7.95
CA GLU A 279 13.81 -14.72 -7.68
C GLU A 279 13.56 -15.94 -6.78
N THR A 280 12.38 -16.05 -6.15
CA THR A 280 12.13 -17.06 -5.10
C THR A 280 11.99 -18.48 -5.62
N ASP A 281 11.60 -18.66 -6.88
CA ASP A 281 11.20 -19.98 -7.41
C ASP A 281 12.13 -20.51 -8.52
N GLY A 282 13.13 -19.73 -8.96
CA GLY A 282 13.98 -20.07 -10.10
C GLY A 282 13.22 -20.24 -11.43
N SER A 283 11.91 -19.98 -11.45
CA SER A 283 11.02 -20.07 -12.61
C SER A 283 11.15 -18.88 -13.56
N GLY A 284 11.68 -17.75 -13.07
CA GLY A 284 11.79 -16.51 -13.85
C GLY A 284 10.44 -15.88 -14.17
N GLU A 285 9.39 -16.19 -13.40
CA GLU A 285 8.06 -15.60 -13.60
C GLU A 285 8.04 -14.10 -13.26
N GLU A 286 7.50 -13.29 -14.17
CA GLU A 286 7.30 -11.86 -13.96
C GLU A 286 6.03 -11.62 -13.12
N VAL A 287 6.21 -10.98 -11.97
CA VAL A 287 5.12 -10.56 -11.10
C VAL A 287 4.75 -9.12 -11.44
N LEU A 288 3.45 -8.87 -11.60
CA LEU A 288 2.89 -7.57 -11.94
C LEU A 288 2.10 -7.00 -10.77
N GLU A 289 2.37 -5.76 -10.40
CA GLU A 289 1.67 -5.01 -9.36
C GLU A 289 1.09 -3.73 -9.93
N ILE A 290 -0.16 -3.38 -9.59
CA ILE A 290 -0.79 -2.13 -10.03
C ILE A 290 -0.39 -1.00 -9.07
N ASN A 291 0.15 0.08 -9.63
CA ASN A 291 0.40 1.33 -8.92
C ASN A 291 -0.88 2.19 -8.90
N ALA A 292 -1.62 2.12 -7.80
CA ALA A 292 -2.85 2.87 -7.61
C ALA A 292 -2.63 4.40 -7.55
N ASP A 293 -1.47 4.86 -7.05
CA ASP A 293 -1.17 6.29 -6.94
C ASP A 293 -1.04 6.94 -8.32
N GLU A 294 -0.40 6.26 -9.27
CA GLU A 294 -0.32 6.71 -10.67
C GLU A 294 -1.71 6.81 -11.30
N CYS A 295 -2.61 5.87 -11.00
CA CYS A 295 -3.99 5.94 -11.46
C CYS A 295 -4.72 7.17 -10.90
N LEU A 296 -4.56 7.44 -9.60
CA LEU A 296 -5.22 8.58 -8.95
C LEU A 296 -4.68 9.93 -9.43
N MET A 297 -3.38 10.03 -9.73
CA MET A 297 -2.76 11.27 -10.21
C MET A 297 -3.29 11.72 -11.58
N ARG A 298 -3.90 10.81 -12.36
CA ARG A 298 -4.54 11.14 -13.65
C ARG A 298 -5.67 12.15 -13.53
N LEU A 299 -6.35 12.16 -12.38
CA LEU A 299 -7.39 13.15 -12.09
C LEU A 299 -6.84 14.59 -12.04
N ARG A 300 -5.53 14.76 -11.85
CA ARG A 300 -4.83 16.06 -11.73
C ARG A 300 -4.11 16.49 -12.99
N PHE A 301 -4.17 15.71 -14.08
CA PHE A 301 -3.42 16.03 -15.31
C PHE A 301 -3.72 17.42 -15.85
N GLY A 302 -4.99 17.86 -15.81
CA GLY A 302 -5.36 19.22 -16.22
C GLY A 302 -4.65 20.30 -15.40
N ALA A 303 -4.55 20.12 -14.08
CA ALA A 303 -3.86 21.06 -13.19
C ALA A 303 -2.35 21.10 -13.46
N PHE A 304 -1.73 19.95 -13.77
CA PHE A 304 -0.30 19.89 -14.11
C PHE A 304 0.00 20.60 -15.43
N VAL A 305 -0.87 20.46 -16.43
CA VAL A 305 -0.72 21.18 -17.71
C VAL A 305 -0.87 22.68 -17.50
N TYR A 306 -1.89 23.10 -16.73
CA TYR A 306 -2.10 24.51 -16.39
C TYR A 306 -0.90 25.12 -15.67
N GLN A 307 -0.38 24.45 -14.62
CA GLN A 307 0.81 24.89 -13.90
C GLN A 307 2.06 24.95 -14.80
N ALA A 308 2.21 23.99 -15.73
CA ALA A 308 3.31 24.01 -16.68
C ALA A 308 3.21 25.18 -17.66
N GLU A 309 1.99 25.53 -18.09
CA GLU A 309 1.75 26.69 -18.94
C GLU A 309 2.06 28.01 -18.23
N GLU A 310 1.67 28.16 -16.96
CA GLU A 310 2.00 29.35 -16.17
C GLU A 310 3.51 29.51 -15.93
N LEU A 311 4.22 28.41 -15.64
CA LEU A 311 5.64 28.45 -15.29
C LEU A 311 6.59 28.50 -16.50
N PHE A 312 6.22 27.84 -17.60
CA PHE A 312 7.09 27.63 -18.76
C PHE A 312 6.49 28.13 -20.08
N GLY A 313 5.32 28.76 -20.04
CA GLY A 313 4.56 29.19 -21.21
C GLY A 313 3.86 28.04 -21.93
N VAL A 314 3.14 28.39 -22.99
CA VAL A 314 2.35 27.45 -23.83
C VAL A 314 3.17 26.22 -24.26
N ALA A 315 4.43 26.44 -24.67
CA ALA A 315 5.32 25.36 -25.10
C ALA A 315 5.59 24.32 -23.98
N GLY A 316 5.71 24.76 -22.72
CA GLY A 316 5.89 23.86 -21.59
C GLY A 316 4.62 23.07 -21.27
N GLY A 317 3.46 23.73 -21.35
CA GLY A 317 2.15 23.08 -21.21
C GLY A 317 1.94 21.97 -22.24
N GLU A 318 2.22 22.24 -23.51
CA GLU A 318 2.09 21.26 -24.61
C GLU A 318 3.05 20.07 -24.46
N ILE A 319 4.31 20.32 -24.05
CA ILE A 319 5.28 19.25 -23.78
C ILE A 319 4.75 18.33 -22.66
N VAL A 320 4.32 18.92 -21.55
CA VAL A 320 3.80 18.16 -20.40
C VAL A 320 2.55 17.38 -20.80
N GLN A 321 1.61 18.01 -21.51
CA GLN A 321 0.41 17.36 -22.02
C GLN A 321 0.77 16.15 -22.91
N LEU A 322 1.70 16.31 -23.86
CA LEU A 322 2.12 15.23 -24.75
C LEU A 322 2.72 14.06 -23.96
N VAL A 323 3.59 14.34 -22.98
CA VAL A 323 4.19 13.29 -22.14
C VAL A 323 3.14 12.61 -21.27
N LEU A 324 2.16 13.34 -20.72
CA LEU A 324 1.07 12.76 -19.93
C LEU A 324 0.17 11.83 -20.77
N HIS A 325 -0.12 12.19 -22.02
CA HIS A 325 -0.91 11.33 -22.92
C HIS A 325 -0.18 10.03 -23.28
N HIS A 326 1.14 10.08 -23.51
CA HIS A 326 1.92 8.92 -23.94
C HIS A 326 2.62 8.17 -22.80
N GLY A 327 2.63 8.71 -21.59
CA GLY A 327 3.30 8.15 -20.40
C GLY A 327 4.80 8.44 -20.35
N LYS A 328 5.55 7.98 -21.35
CA LYS A 328 7.01 8.13 -21.45
C LYS A 328 7.44 8.41 -22.88
N LEU A 329 8.28 9.41 -23.10
CA LEU A 329 8.81 9.72 -24.43
C LEU A 329 10.27 10.14 -24.34
N THR A 330 11.02 9.90 -25.42
CA THR A 330 12.39 10.43 -25.57
C THR A 330 12.35 11.88 -26.06
N SER A 331 13.43 12.63 -25.80
CA SER A 331 13.55 14.03 -26.25
C SER A 331 13.30 14.20 -27.76
N PRO A 332 13.88 13.38 -28.67
CA PRO A 332 13.61 13.49 -30.11
C PRO A 332 12.16 13.22 -30.48
N GLN A 333 11.50 12.26 -29.82
CA GLN A 333 10.09 11.94 -30.09
C GLN A 333 9.15 13.08 -29.67
N ILE A 334 9.45 13.76 -28.56
CA ILE A 334 8.69 14.93 -28.10
C ILE A 334 8.80 16.04 -29.14
N LEU A 335 10.03 16.42 -29.50
CA LEU A 335 10.28 17.51 -30.45
C LEU A 335 9.71 17.21 -31.84
N GLN A 336 9.86 15.98 -32.33
CA GLN A 336 9.32 15.59 -33.64
C GLN A 336 7.80 15.72 -33.71
N ARG A 337 7.08 15.28 -32.66
CA ARG A 337 5.61 15.32 -32.64
C ARG A 337 5.07 16.73 -32.49
N LEU A 338 5.68 17.56 -31.64
CA LEU A 338 5.27 18.96 -31.47
C LEU A 338 5.54 19.79 -32.73
N ASN A 339 6.69 19.60 -33.38
CA ASN A 339 6.98 20.28 -34.64
C ASN A 339 6.04 19.84 -35.78
N ALA A 340 5.65 18.56 -35.83
CA ALA A 340 4.65 18.07 -36.78
C ALA A 340 3.25 18.65 -36.52
N ALA A 341 2.82 18.73 -35.25
CA ALA A 341 1.53 19.32 -34.86
C ALA A 341 1.46 20.82 -35.18
N ALA A 342 2.54 21.56 -34.90
CA ALA A 342 2.66 22.99 -35.20
C ALA A 342 2.60 23.29 -36.72
N THR A 343 3.16 22.40 -37.55
CA THR A 343 3.10 22.53 -39.02
C THR A 343 1.68 22.34 -39.56
N THR A 344 0.82 21.59 -38.86
CA THR A 344 -0.55 21.29 -39.31
C THR A 344 -1.56 22.38 -38.92
N THR A 345 -1.30 23.12 -37.84
CA THR A 345 -2.20 24.14 -37.28
C THR A 345 -1.91 25.57 -37.74
N SER A 346 -0.71 25.83 -38.29
CA SER A 346 -0.29 27.15 -38.76
C SER A 346 -0.55 27.32 -40.27
N PHE A 347 -1.71 27.90 -40.61
CA PHE A 347 -1.99 28.45 -41.96
C PHE A 347 -1.60 29.94 -42.09
N LEU A 348 -0.91 30.50 -41.08
CA LEU A 348 -0.44 31.88 -41.07
C LEU A 348 1.04 31.93 -40.68
N SER A 349 1.81 32.58 -41.54
CA SER A 349 3.24 32.90 -41.47
C SER A 349 3.72 33.39 -40.10
N GLY A 350 4.74 32.74 -39.52
CA GLY A 350 5.42 33.21 -38.31
C GLY A 350 6.53 32.31 -37.76
N GLU A 351 7.72 32.41 -38.38
CA GLU A 351 9.09 32.15 -37.88
C GLU A 351 9.55 30.74 -37.42
N ASP A 352 10.68 30.31 -38.01
CA ASP A 352 11.54 29.13 -37.73
C ASP A 352 12.06 28.97 -36.27
N LYS A 353 11.52 29.72 -35.31
CA LYS A 353 11.94 29.72 -33.90
C LYS A 353 11.15 28.74 -33.02
N THR A 354 10.03 28.19 -33.50
CA THR A 354 9.23 27.20 -32.77
C THR A 354 10.04 25.99 -32.25
N PRO A 355 10.93 25.33 -33.02
CA PRO A 355 11.72 24.21 -32.49
C PRO A 355 12.71 24.64 -31.40
N VAL A 356 13.22 25.88 -31.46
CA VAL A 356 14.13 26.43 -30.46
C VAL A 356 13.40 26.69 -29.14
N VAL A 357 12.17 27.21 -29.21
CA VAL A 357 11.32 27.45 -28.03
C VAL A 357 10.99 26.13 -27.33
N TYR A 358 10.58 25.09 -28.06
CA TYR A 358 10.32 23.77 -27.46
C TYR A 358 11.59 23.13 -26.88
N SER A 359 12.73 23.28 -27.55
CA SER A 359 14.01 22.77 -27.03
C SER A 359 14.44 23.46 -25.73
N GLN A 360 14.29 24.80 -25.66
CA GLN A 360 14.58 25.57 -24.44
C GLN A 360 13.60 25.24 -23.30
N ALA A 361 12.31 25.10 -23.60
CA ALA A 361 11.31 24.71 -22.61
C ALA A 361 11.57 23.29 -22.08
N LEU A 362 11.88 22.34 -22.96
CA LEU A 362 12.24 20.98 -22.60
C LEU A 362 13.51 20.94 -21.71
N HIS A 363 14.53 21.72 -22.07
CA HIS A 363 15.74 21.84 -21.25
C HIS A 363 15.43 22.34 -19.84
N LYS A 364 14.64 23.41 -19.70
CA LYS A 364 14.23 23.94 -18.40
C LYS A 364 13.40 22.95 -17.58
N LEU A 365 12.47 22.24 -18.22
CA LEU A 365 11.62 21.23 -17.56
C LEU A 365 12.45 20.05 -17.00
N VAL A 366 13.50 19.63 -17.71
CA VAL A 366 14.42 18.59 -17.23
C VAL A 366 15.36 19.13 -16.16
N LEU A 367 15.95 20.32 -16.38
CA LEU A 367 16.87 20.97 -15.44
C LEU A 367 16.23 21.21 -14.07
N LEU A 368 14.97 21.66 -14.04
CA LEU A 368 14.22 21.93 -12.80
C LEU A 368 13.43 20.71 -12.29
N HIS A 369 13.68 19.52 -12.84
CA HIS A 369 13.12 18.23 -12.40
C HIS A 369 11.59 18.07 -12.49
N TYR A 370 10.92 18.81 -13.38
CA TYR A 370 9.50 18.58 -13.72
C TYR A 370 9.32 17.36 -14.62
N LEU A 371 10.34 17.05 -15.42
CA LEU A 371 10.45 15.79 -16.15
C LEU A 371 11.56 14.95 -15.52
N LYS A 372 11.23 13.75 -15.06
CA LYS A 372 12.19 12.80 -14.48
C LYS A 372 12.52 11.68 -15.46
N PRO A 373 13.78 11.22 -15.50
CA PRO A 373 14.16 10.02 -16.24
C PRO A 373 13.39 8.80 -15.77
N SER A 374 13.00 7.95 -16.71
CA SER A 374 12.42 6.64 -16.47
C SER A 374 13.43 5.57 -16.84
N VAL A 375 14.02 4.93 -15.84
CA VAL A 375 14.97 3.82 -16.02
C VAL A 375 14.32 2.50 -15.59
N VAL A 376 14.95 1.36 -15.88
CA VAL A 376 14.43 0.03 -15.53
C VAL A 376 14.15 -0.07 -14.03
N SER A 377 15.03 0.47 -13.18
CA SER A 377 14.79 0.49 -11.74
C SER A 377 13.55 1.32 -11.35
N SER A 378 13.10 2.28 -12.15
CA SER A 378 11.88 3.05 -11.89
C SER A 378 10.58 2.25 -12.07
N HIS A 379 10.65 1.06 -12.68
CA HIS A 379 9.51 0.17 -12.88
C HIS A 379 9.34 -0.88 -11.78
N ILE A 380 10.24 -0.91 -10.81
CA ILE A 380 10.17 -1.80 -9.65
C ILE A 380 9.48 -1.06 -8.51
N SER A 381 8.58 -1.75 -7.81
CA SER A 381 7.87 -1.23 -6.64
C SER A 381 8.87 -0.72 -5.59
N PRO A 382 8.69 0.48 -5.02
CA PRO A 382 9.53 0.98 -3.93
C PRO A 382 9.55 0.04 -2.72
N ARG A 383 8.45 -0.69 -2.50
CA ARG A 383 8.35 -1.70 -1.44
C ARG A 383 9.29 -2.86 -1.68
N ASP A 384 9.34 -3.37 -2.92
CA ASP A 384 10.20 -4.48 -3.30
C ASP A 384 11.68 -4.09 -3.21
N LYS A 385 12.03 -2.89 -3.67
CA LYS A 385 13.39 -2.35 -3.49
C LYS A 385 13.79 -2.28 -2.02
N ARG A 386 12.89 -1.78 -1.15
CA ARG A 386 13.15 -1.73 0.29
C ARG A 386 13.38 -3.13 0.86
N ILE A 387 12.55 -4.11 0.48
CA ILE A 387 12.69 -5.50 0.92
C ILE A 387 14.05 -6.08 0.48
N GLN A 388 14.42 -5.86 -0.78
CA GLN A 388 15.70 -6.31 -1.35
C GLN A 388 16.88 -5.72 -0.58
N TYR A 389 16.92 -4.40 -0.39
CA TYR A 389 18.01 -3.74 0.33
C TYR A 389 18.02 -4.11 1.82
N GLU A 390 16.86 -4.28 2.46
CA GLU A 390 16.80 -4.80 3.82
C GLU A 390 17.35 -6.22 3.93
N ALA A 391 17.09 -7.09 2.94
CA ALA A 391 17.64 -8.44 2.91
C ALA A 391 19.17 -8.41 2.73
N GLU A 392 19.69 -7.55 1.84
CA GLU A 392 21.13 -7.35 1.64
C GLU A 392 21.83 -6.83 2.90
N GLU A 393 21.27 -5.83 3.58
CA GLU A 393 21.84 -5.30 4.82
C GLU A 393 21.76 -6.30 5.99
N LYS A 394 20.65 -7.05 6.09
CA LYS A 394 20.52 -8.11 7.11
C LYS A 394 21.50 -9.26 6.87
N ALA A 395 21.78 -9.61 5.62
CA ALA A 395 22.75 -10.66 5.28
C ALA A 395 24.19 -10.29 5.67
N LYS A 396 24.51 -8.99 5.79
CA LYS A 396 25.83 -8.51 6.28
C LYS A 396 25.99 -8.67 7.79
N ILE A 397 24.90 -8.80 8.54
CA ILE A 397 24.94 -8.94 10.00
C ILE A 397 25.20 -10.42 10.33
N SER A 398 26.38 -10.70 10.90
CA SER A 398 26.70 -12.04 11.40
C SER A 398 26.02 -12.29 12.75
N GLY A 399 25.25 -13.38 12.87
CA GLY A 399 24.56 -13.77 14.11
C GLY A 399 23.15 -13.20 14.27
N PHE A 400 22.59 -13.30 15.49
CA PHE A 400 21.25 -12.79 15.78
C PHE A 400 21.25 -11.25 15.83
N PRO A 401 20.46 -10.56 14.98
CA PRO A 401 20.47 -9.10 14.92
C PRO A 401 19.91 -8.44 16.18
N THR A 402 20.63 -7.46 16.73
CA THR A 402 20.15 -6.63 17.84
C THR A 402 19.15 -5.57 17.35
N SER A 403 18.20 -5.13 18.19
CA SER A 403 17.21 -4.09 17.86
C SER A 403 17.83 -2.77 17.34
N LYS A 404 18.99 -2.38 17.88
CA LYS A 404 19.77 -1.23 17.40
C LYS A 404 20.32 -1.44 15.99
N GLN A 405 20.91 -2.62 15.72
CA GLN A 405 21.46 -2.98 14.41
C GLN A 405 20.35 -3.04 13.34
N LEU A 406 19.16 -3.57 13.69
CA LEU A 406 18.01 -3.56 12.79
C LEU A 406 17.52 -2.13 12.46
N ARG A 407 17.60 -1.20 13.42
CA ARG A 407 17.26 0.20 13.19
C ARG A 407 18.28 0.89 12.28
N GLU A 408 19.57 0.68 12.53
CA GLU A 408 20.66 1.21 11.71
C GLU A 408 20.64 0.64 10.28
N ALA A 409 20.32 -0.65 10.12
CA ALA A 409 20.13 -1.26 8.82
C ALA A 409 18.97 -0.60 8.05
N LYS A 410 17.82 -0.37 8.70
CA LYS A 410 16.69 0.33 8.07
C LYS A 410 17.04 1.76 7.64
N GLU A 411 17.75 2.50 8.49
CA GLU A 411 18.19 3.86 8.17
C GLU A 411 19.15 3.89 6.98
N THR A 412 20.07 2.91 6.90
CA THR A 412 20.97 2.74 5.76
C THR A 412 20.21 2.41 4.47
N VAL A 413 19.20 1.54 4.54
CA VAL A 413 18.33 1.20 3.40
C VAL A 413 17.58 2.42 2.90
N ASP A 414 16.97 3.20 3.78
CA ASP A 414 16.26 4.43 3.40
C ASP A 414 17.22 5.49 2.82
N ALA A 415 18.46 5.58 3.33
CA ALA A 415 19.48 6.46 2.76
C ALA A 415 19.89 6.02 1.34
N ARG A 416 20.08 4.71 1.12
CA ARG A 416 20.40 4.15 -0.20
C ARG A 416 19.28 4.41 -1.22
N LEU A 417 18.02 4.21 -0.83
CA LEU A 417 16.88 4.52 -1.69
C LEU A 417 16.87 5.99 -2.15
N ARG A 418 17.18 6.93 -1.24
CA ARG A 418 17.29 8.35 -1.59
C ARG A 418 18.45 8.62 -2.56
N THR A 419 19.62 8.04 -2.30
CA THR A 419 20.77 8.20 -3.19
C THR A 419 20.48 7.65 -4.59
N ASP A 420 19.85 6.47 -4.69
CA ASP A 420 19.47 5.88 -5.98
C ASP A 420 18.47 6.78 -6.73
N GLU A 421 17.51 7.39 -6.03
CA GLU A 421 16.57 8.36 -6.62
C GLU A 421 17.28 9.63 -7.11
N GLU A 422 18.20 10.19 -6.33
CA GLU A 422 19.02 11.35 -6.71
C GLU A 422 19.93 11.05 -7.91
N GLU A 423 20.47 9.83 -7.99
CA GLU A 423 21.27 9.38 -9.14
C GLU A 423 20.42 9.29 -10.40
N VAL A 424 19.20 8.78 -10.30
CA VAL A 424 18.25 8.74 -11.44
C VAL A 424 17.98 10.14 -11.98
N TRP A 425 17.95 11.18 -11.15
CA TRP A 425 17.76 12.56 -11.63
C TRP A 425 18.94 13.09 -12.45
N LYS A 426 20.17 12.64 -12.15
CA LYS A 426 21.38 13.08 -12.86
C LYS A 426 21.51 12.50 -14.26
N ILE A 427 20.84 11.37 -14.54
CA ILE A 427 20.94 10.65 -15.82
C ILE A 427 20.36 11.46 -17.01
N GLY A 428 19.44 12.38 -16.75
CA GLY A 428 18.69 13.08 -17.82
C GLY A 428 19.47 14.14 -18.62
N LEU A 429 20.65 14.56 -18.17
CA LEU A 429 21.44 15.65 -18.76
C LEU A 429 22.85 15.19 -19.13
N LYS A 430 23.28 15.45 -20.38
CA LYS A 430 24.62 15.18 -20.91
C LYS A 430 25.39 16.48 -21.12
N ARG A 431 26.70 16.48 -20.84
CA ARG A 431 27.56 17.63 -21.17
C ARG A 431 27.68 17.79 -22.69
N LYS A 432 27.53 19.02 -23.20
CA LYS A 432 27.72 19.33 -24.62
C LYS A 432 29.14 18.94 -25.06
N ALA A 433 29.25 18.19 -26.16
CA ALA A 433 30.55 17.85 -26.73
C ALA A 433 31.24 19.16 -27.19
N LYS A 434 32.42 19.46 -26.62
CA LYS A 434 33.24 20.58 -27.10
C LYS A 434 33.65 20.29 -28.55
N SER A 435 33.24 21.12 -29.48
CA SER A 435 33.80 21.11 -30.84
C SER A 435 35.31 21.35 -30.75
N GLN A 436 36.08 20.54 -31.47
CA GLN A 436 37.53 20.66 -31.49
C GLN A 436 37.94 21.93 -32.24
N LEU A 437 37.99 23.06 -31.54
CA LEU A 437 38.79 24.21 -31.89
C LEU A 437 39.65 24.60 -30.68
N PRO A 438 40.96 24.80 -30.84
CA PRO A 438 41.86 25.00 -29.72
C PRO A 438 41.70 26.42 -29.16
N SER A 439 40.87 26.58 -28.12
CA SER A 439 40.77 27.86 -27.40
C SER A 439 41.63 27.85 -26.14
N THR A 440 42.80 28.49 -26.27
CA THR A 440 43.68 28.88 -25.17
C THR A 440 43.04 29.94 -24.30
N LYS A 441 42.67 29.59 -23.05
CA LYS A 441 42.85 30.36 -21.80
C LYS A 441 41.87 29.83 -20.74
N LYS A 442 42.41 29.17 -19.70
CA LYS A 442 41.68 28.78 -18.49
C LYS A 442 41.20 30.05 -17.76
N ARG A 443 39.92 30.40 -17.92
CA ARG A 443 39.18 31.28 -17.00
C ARG A 443 38.41 30.38 -16.03
N LYS A 444 38.50 30.71 -14.74
CA LYS A 444 37.78 30.08 -13.62
C LYS A 444 36.27 30.09 -13.92
N VAL A 445 35.67 28.92 -14.10
CA VAL A 445 34.25 28.73 -14.42
C VAL A 445 33.44 28.90 -13.13
N THR A 446 32.44 29.77 -13.17
CA THR A 446 31.39 29.93 -12.15
C THR A 446 30.32 28.86 -12.39
N SER A 447 29.79 28.22 -11.34
CA SER A 447 28.84 27.09 -11.42
C SER A 447 27.64 27.33 -12.35
N THR A 448 27.16 28.56 -12.44
CA THR A 448 26.03 28.96 -13.30
C THR A 448 26.28 28.77 -14.80
N LYS A 449 27.54 28.72 -15.24
CA LYS A 449 27.88 28.47 -16.67
C LYS A 449 27.95 26.99 -17.03
N GLU A 450 28.04 26.09 -16.04
CA GLU A 450 28.10 24.65 -16.31
C GLU A 450 26.71 24.06 -16.57
N GLU A 451 25.66 24.65 -15.99
CA GLU A 451 24.25 24.26 -16.18
C GLU A 451 23.72 24.60 -17.58
N ASP A 452 24.11 25.76 -18.15
CA ASP A 452 23.78 26.16 -19.54
C ASP A 452 24.51 25.31 -20.61
N ASP A 453 25.59 24.61 -20.23
CA ASP A 453 26.37 23.73 -21.12
C ASP A 453 25.88 22.26 -21.07
N MET A 454 24.85 21.96 -20.28
CA MET A 454 24.18 20.66 -20.27
C MET A 454 23.11 20.59 -21.37
N VAL A 455 22.94 19.43 -21.98
CA VAL A 455 21.97 19.15 -23.04
C VAL A 455 21.17 17.93 -22.62
N VAL A 456 19.87 17.94 -22.89
CA VAL A 456 18.98 16.81 -22.58
C VAL A 456 19.45 15.56 -23.32
N ASP A 457 19.56 14.44 -22.60
CA ASP A 457 19.94 13.16 -23.21
C ASP A 457 18.84 12.66 -24.17
N GLU A 458 19.20 12.46 -25.44
CA GLU A 458 18.30 11.98 -26.48
C GLU A 458 17.86 10.51 -26.30
N THR A 459 18.64 9.72 -25.56
CA THR A 459 18.43 8.27 -25.39
C THR A 459 17.54 7.92 -24.20
N VAL A 460 17.30 8.87 -23.30
CA VAL A 460 16.58 8.65 -22.06
C VAL A 460 15.09 8.90 -22.27
N TYR A 461 14.27 8.02 -21.70
CA TYR A 461 12.83 8.23 -21.63
C TYR A 461 12.49 9.15 -20.46
N PHE A 462 11.72 10.19 -20.74
CA PHE A 462 11.23 11.13 -19.74
C PHE A 462 9.77 10.87 -19.42
N ARG A 463 9.43 11.05 -18.14
CA ARG A 463 8.07 11.05 -17.62
C ARG A 463 7.84 12.27 -16.74
N VAL A 464 6.58 12.64 -16.56
CA VAL A 464 6.23 13.75 -15.66
C VAL A 464 6.51 13.37 -14.21
N ASN A 465 7.08 14.32 -13.47
CA ASN A 465 7.28 14.23 -12.03
C ASN A 465 6.11 14.87 -11.28
N PHE A 466 5.12 14.06 -10.89
CA PHE A 466 3.92 14.55 -10.20
C PHE A 466 4.23 15.23 -8.86
N ASP A 467 5.26 14.77 -8.14
CA ASP A 467 5.62 15.33 -6.84
C ASP A 467 6.07 16.79 -6.97
N LYS A 468 6.84 17.12 -8.01
CA LYS A 468 7.27 18.51 -8.24
C LYS A 468 6.10 19.45 -8.52
N PHE A 469 5.09 19.00 -9.27
CA PHE A 469 3.85 19.77 -9.45
C PHE A 469 3.03 19.85 -8.15
N ASN A 470 2.91 18.74 -7.42
CA ASN A 470 2.20 18.73 -6.13
C ASN A 470 2.89 19.61 -5.06
N ILE A 471 4.19 19.89 -5.17
CA ILE A 471 4.89 20.87 -4.31
C ILE A 471 4.31 22.28 -4.48
N HIS A 472 3.96 22.70 -5.70
CA HIS A 472 3.29 23.98 -5.94
C HIS A 472 1.94 24.04 -5.23
N THR A 473 1.13 23.00 -5.38
CA THR A 473 -0.16 22.89 -4.68
C THR A 473 0.03 22.89 -3.17
N ARG A 474 1.03 22.17 -2.63
CA ARG A 474 1.37 22.19 -1.21
C ARG A 474 1.73 23.61 -0.76
N ASN A 475 2.58 24.29 -1.51
CA ASN A 475 3.08 25.62 -1.16
C ASN A 475 1.93 26.65 -1.17
N ALA A 476 1.05 26.59 -2.17
CA ALA A 476 -0.17 27.40 -2.23
C ALA A 476 -1.11 27.14 -1.04
N LEU A 477 -1.28 25.88 -0.63
CA LEU A 477 -2.07 25.54 0.56
C LEU A 477 -1.45 26.09 1.86
N ILE A 478 -0.13 26.07 1.98
CA ILE A 478 0.59 26.62 3.15
C ILE A 478 0.44 28.14 3.20
N GLU A 479 0.59 28.81 2.06
CA GLU A 479 0.39 30.25 1.94
C GLU A 479 -1.04 30.65 2.33
N LYS A 480 -2.05 29.96 1.77
CA LYS A 480 -3.46 30.18 2.13
C LYS A 480 -3.71 29.98 3.62
N ALA A 481 -3.11 28.96 4.23
CA ALA A 481 -3.23 28.71 5.66
C ALA A 481 -2.59 29.80 6.52
N ALA A 482 -1.48 30.40 6.07
CA ALA A 482 -0.86 31.53 6.74
C ALA A 482 -1.74 32.79 6.62
N LYS A 483 -2.32 33.03 5.44
CA LYS A 483 -3.26 34.14 5.16
C LYS A 483 -4.50 34.08 6.05
N GLU A 484 -5.14 32.90 6.13
CA GLU A 484 -6.36 32.68 6.92
C GLU A 484 -6.12 32.79 8.42
N ARG A 485 -4.92 32.42 8.91
CA ARG A 485 -4.63 32.46 10.34
C ARG A 485 -4.19 33.84 10.81
N TYR A 486 -3.35 34.52 10.04
CA TYR A 486 -2.71 35.77 10.45
C TYR A 486 -3.22 36.93 9.59
N ASN A 487 -2.61 37.15 8.42
CA ASN A 487 -2.97 38.22 7.48
C ASN A 487 -2.24 38.01 6.13
N SER A 488 -2.48 38.92 5.17
CA SER A 488 -1.80 38.96 3.87
C SER A 488 -0.29 39.13 3.97
N GLY A 489 0.21 39.99 4.88
CA GLY A 489 1.64 40.20 5.07
C GLY A 489 2.39 38.94 5.54
N ALA A 490 1.80 38.15 6.43
CA ALA A 490 2.36 36.87 6.85
C ALA A 490 2.38 35.84 5.71
N ALA A 491 1.32 35.82 4.88
CA ALA A 491 1.27 34.98 3.69
C ALA A 491 2.35 35.35 2.68
N LEU A 492 2.59 36.65 2.47
CA LEU A 492 3.63 37.18 1.59
C LEU A 492 5.05 36.75 2.02
N VAL A 493 5.35 36.80 3.32
CA VAL A 493 6.62 36.30 3.87
C VAL A 493 6.77 34.79 3.65
N VAL A 494 5.70 34.02 3.88
CA VAL A 494 5.70 32.57 3.63
C VAL A 494 5.88 32.27 2.14
N HIS A 495 5.19 32.99 1.27
CA HIS A 495 5.30 32.88 -0.19
C HIS A 495 6.75 33.09 -0.65
N ALA A 496 7.41 34.17 -0.20
CA ALA A 496 8.80 34.44 -0.52
C ALA A 496 9.75 33.33 -0.07
N ILE A 497 9.58 32.81 1.16
CA ILE A 497 10.40 31.71 1.67
C ILE A 497 10.22 30.44 0.81
N LEU A 498 8.97 30.11 0.48
CA LEU A 498 8.65 28.93 -0.33
C LEU A 498 9.17 29.07 -1.76
N LYS A 499 9.09 30.27 -2.35
CA LYS A 499 9.58 30.54 -3.70
C LYS A 499 11.10 30.45 -3.79
N ILE A 500 11.83 31.00 -2.82
CA ILE A 500 13.30 30.92 -2.79
C ILE A 500 13.78 29.48 -2.60
N THR A 501 13.06 28.67 -1.82
CA THR A 501 13.43 27.28 -1.56
C THR A 501 12.78 26.29 -2.53
N GLU A 502 12.07 26.77 -3.55
CA GLU A 502 11.28 25.92 -4.45
C GLU A 502 12.13 24.97 -5.29
N GLU A 503 13.30 25.44 -5.75
CA GLU A 503 14.20 24.64 -6.60
C GLU A 503 14.77 23.45 -5.85
N SER A 504 15.12 23.63 -4.56
CA SER A 504 15.68 22.57 -3.72
C SER A 504 14.63 21.68 -3.04
N GLN A 505 13.35 22.00 -3.18
CA GLN A 505 12.27 21.11 -2.77
C GLN A 505 12.07 20.02 -3.82
N HIS A 506 12.25 18.76 -3.42
CA HIS A 506 12.20 17.64 -4.34
C HIS A 506 11.06 16.66 -4.05
N SER A 507 10.55 16.60 -2.81
CA SER A 507 9.42 15.75 -2.46
C SER A 507 8.36 16.48 -1.65
N VAL A 508 7.10 16.09 -1.85
CA VAL A 508 5.98 16.53 -0.99
C VAL A 508 6.16 16.00 0.44
N ALA A 509 6.85 14.86 0.60
CA ALA A 509 7.10 14.21 1.88
C ALA A 509 8.25 14.84 2.69
N ASP A 510 8.95 15.82 2.13
CA ASP A 510 10.01 16.55 2.83
C ASP A 510 9.45 17.16 4.13
N CYS A 511 10.15 16.95 5.24
CA CYS A 511 9.67 17.43 6.55
C CYS A 511 9.88 18.93 6.75
N ARG A 512 10.90 19.50 6.09
CA ARG A 512 11.34 20.89 6.27
C ARG A 512 12.04 21.42 5.04
N SER A 513 12.07 22.74 4.89
CA SER A 513 12.85 23.41 3.84
C SER A 513 14.33 23.53 4.20
N ASP A 514 15.14 23.86 3.19
CA ASP A 514 16.51 24.29 3.41
C ASP A 514 16.59 25.58 4.24
N PRO A 515 17.67 25.74 5.03
CA PRO A 515 17.85 26.92 5.87
C PRO A 515 18.16 28.17 5.06
N LEU A 516 17.33 29.20 5.24
CA LEU A 516 17.40 30.48 4.55
C LEU A 516 17.85 31.62 5.48
N SER A 517 18.59 32.60 4.97
CA SER A 517 18.94 33.80 5.74
C SER A 517 17.83 34.85 5.66
N VAL A 518 17.62 35.62 6.74
CA VAL A 518 16.66 36.75 6.73
C VAL A 518 17.00 37.79 5.67
N SER A 519 18.29 37.96 5.35
CA SER A 519 18.76 38.86 4.30
C SER A 519 18.24 38.46 2.92
N ASN A 520 18.25 37.16 2.58
CA ASN A 520 17.73 36.68 1.30
C ASN A 520 16.23 36.93 1.17
N ILE A 521 15.47 36.76 2.26
CA ILE A 521 14.03 37.06 2.29
C ILE A 521 13.79 38.55 2.07
N THR A 522 14.56 39.41 2.74
CA THR A 522 14.43 40.87 2.61
C THR A 522 14.72 41.34 1.18
N LEU A 523 15.72 40.75 0.51
CA LEU A 523 16.07 41.06 -0.88
C LEU A 523 14.96 40.65 -1.86
N HIS A 524 14.22 39.59 -1.58
CA HIS A 524 13.11 39.14 -2.43
C HIS A 524 11.84 39.97 -2.23
N LEU A 525 11.68 40.61 -1.07
CA LEU A 525 10.52 41.42 -0.67
C LEU A 525 10.83 42.92 -0.69
N SER A 526 11.43 43.40 -1.78
CA SER A 526 11.89 44.79 -1.92
C SER A 526 11.00 45.66 -2.82
N SER A 527 9.84 45.18 -3.26
CA SER A 527 8.92 46.00 -4.07
C SER A 527 8.08 46.93 -3.21
N GLU A 528 7.66 48.09 -3.76
CA GLU A 528 6.85 49.08 -3.01
C GLU A 528 5.50 48.49 -2.55
N GLU A 529 4.87 47.64 -3.36
CA GLU A 529 3.62 46.93 -3.02
C GLU A 529 3.80 45.94 -1.87
N ASP A 530 4.95 45.26 -1.81
CA ASP A 530 5.30 44.36 -0.71
C ASP A 530 5.46 45.14 0.60
N GLU A 531 6.16 46.28 0.56
CA GLU A 531 6.40 47.09 1.75
C GLU A 531 5.11 47.63 2.36
N GLU A 532 4.16 48.07 1.52
CA GLU A 532 2.83 48.51 1.96
C GLU A 532 2.04 47.34 2.58
N THR A 533 2.06 46.17 1.95
CA THR A 533 1.38 44.96 2.46
C THR A 533 1.96 44.49 3.79
N LEU A 534 3.29 44.57 3.96
CA LEU A 534 3.98 44.21 5.20
C LEU A 534 3.72 45.21 6.33
N THR A 535 3.64 46.51 6.03
CA THR A 535 3.38 47.53 7.06
C THR A 535 1.91 47.59 7.46
N SER A 536 0.98 47.47 6.51
CA SER A 536 -0.48 47.50 6.78
C SER A 536 -0.96 46.34 7.65
N GLY A 537 -0.28 45.18 7.60
CA GLY A 537 -0.65 44.02 8.40
C GLY A 537 -0.19 44.06 9.86
N LEU A 538 0.61 45.04 10.29
CA LEU A 538 1.12 45.14 11.66
C LEU A 538 0.59 46.40 12.37
N ILE A 539 0.14 46.23 13.61
CA ILE A 539 -0.25 47.36 14.46
C ILE A 539 1.02 48.01 15.02
N GLN A 540 1.27 49.26 14.65
CA GLN A 540 2.46 50.00 15.08
C GLN A 540 2.13 50.87 16.29
N SER A 541 2.82 50.66 17.42
CA SER A 541 2.60 51.42 18.67
C SER A 541 3.20 52.84 18.65
N SER A 542 4.04 53.17 17.66
CA SER A 542 4.74 54.45 17.57
C SER A 542 4.46 55.15 16.25
N SER A 543 4.47 56.48 16.22
CA SER A 543 4.29 57.30 15.01
C SER A 543 5.38 57.11 13.94
N ARG A 544 6.42 56.30 14.21
CA ARG A 544 7.48 55.99 13.25
C ARG A 544 7.14 54.68 12.52
N THR A 545 7.01 54.77 11.21
CA THR A 545 6.82 53.61 10.33
C THR A 545 8.00 52.65 10.47
N MET A 546 7.72 51.37 10.73
CA MET A 546 8.74 50.34 10.80
C MET A 546 9.33 50.12 9.40
N SER A 547 10.64 49.85 9.31
CA SER A 547 11.26 49.45 8.04
C SER A 547 10.79 48.05 7.63
N SER A 548 10.79 47.77 6.33
CA SER A 548 10.43 46.46 5.75
C SER A 548 11.22 45.32 6.40
N GLY A 549 12.54 45.48 6.55
CA GLY A 549 13.40 44.51 7.24
C GLY A 549 13.06 44.30 8.72
N SER A 550 12.45 45.29 9.40
CA SER A 550 11.94 45.12 10.77
C SER A 550 10.58 44.43 10.78
N CYS A 551 9.67 44.78 9.86
CA CYS A 551 8.39 44.09 9.70
C CYS A 551 8.59 42.60 9.41
N ILE A 552 9.52 42.25 8.52
CA ILE A 552 9.84 40.86 8.20
C ILE A 552 10.28 40.10 9.46
N LYS A 553 11.13 40.70 10.31
CA LYS A 553 11.55 40.05 11.56
C LYS A 553 10.39 39.81 12.53
N GLU A 554 9.46 40.76 12.65
CA GLU A 554 8.26 40.59 13.47
C GLU A 554 7.38 39.45 12.91
N TYR A 555 7.16 39.41 11.59
CA TYR A 555 6.42 38.31 10.95
C TYR A 555 7.10 36.95 11.15
N LEU A 556 8.42 36.88 11.02
CA LEU A 556 9.18 35.66 11.30
C LEU A 556 9.02 35.23 12.77
N GLY A 557 9.00 36.17 13.71
CA GLY A 557 8.70 35.92 15.11
C GLY A 557 7.31 35.30 15.31
N ILE A 558 6.27 35.92 14.72
CA ILE A 558 4.88 35.44 14.78
C ILE A 558 4.72 34.04 14.16
N LEU A 559 5.30 33.82 12.98
CA LEU A 559 5.23 32.54 12.26
C LEU A 559 5.99 31.42 12.98
N SER A 560 7.00 31.76 13.78
CA SER A 560 7.72 30.82 14.64
C SER A 560 7.00 30.51 15.97
N SER A 561 5.85 31.15 16.23
CA SER A 561 5.17 31.13 17.54
C SER A 561 6.10 31.53 18.70
N ALA A 562 6.98 32.52 18.49
CA ALA A 562 7.93 32.98 19.51
C ALA A 562 7.24 33.53 20.77
N ASP A 563 6.02 34.05 20.61
CA ASP A 563 5.13 34.53 21.65
C ASP A 563 4.55 33.42 22.53
N ASN A 564 4.45 32.19 22.00
CA ASN A 564 3.90 31.03 22.70
C ASN A 564 4.83 29.82 22.58
N PRO A 565 5.94 29.77 23.36
CA PRO A 565 6.94 28.70 23.30
C PRO A 565 6.45 27.36 23.91
N THR A 566 5.17 27.25 24.26
CA THR A 566 4.59 26.00 24.77
C THR A 566 4.60 24.91 23.69
N PRO A 567 4.56 23.61 24.05
CA PRO A 567 4.39 22.53 23.08
C PRO A 567 3.19 22.72 22.16
N ALA A 568 2.09 23.29 22.68
CA ALA A 568 0.89 23.61 21.91
C ALA A 568 1.14 24.76 20.90
N GLY A 569 1.86 25.82 21.31
CA GLY A 569 2.23 26.90 20.41
C GLY A 569 3.20 26.47 19.30
N ARG A 570 4.18 25.62 19.64
CA ARG A 570 5.11 25.00 18.66
C ARG A 570 4.40 24.07 17.68
N ALA A 571 3.36 23.35 18.10
CA ALA A 571 2.53 22.54 17.20
C ALA A 571 1.76 23.39 16.17
N GLY A 572 1.66 24.69 16.39
CA GLY A 572 1.09 25.64 15.44
C GLY A 572 2.11 26.47 14.66
N ALA A 573 3.42 26.28 14.85
CA ALA A 573 4.43 27.06 14.15
C ALA A 573 4.48 26.70 12.66
N PHE A 574 4.69 27.72 11.80
CA PHE A 574 4.90 27.52 10.37
C PHE A 574 6.38 27.36 10.03
N LEU A 575 7.26 27.98 10.83
CA LEU A 575 8.70 27.99 10.63
C LEU A 575 9.46 27.85 11.94
N GLU A 576 10.74 27.48 11.84
CA GLU A 576 11.70 27.46 12.94
C GLU A 576 12.80 28.50 12.71
N LEU A 577 13.15 29.23 13.76
CA LEU A 577 14.26 30.17 13.80
C LEU A 577 15.46 29.52 14.50
N SER A 578 16.50 29.21 13.73
CA SER A 578 17.75 28.71 14.29
C SER A 578 18.61 29.86 14.79
N SER A 579 18.75 29.95 16.11
CA SER A 579 19.61 30.93 16.82
C SER A 579 21.01 30.38 17.14
N LYS A 580 21.32 29.12 16.79
CA LYS A 580 22.61 28.51 17.07
C LYS A 580 23.68 28.99 16.08
N GLY A 581 24.32 30.12 16.42
CA GLY A 581 25.48 30.70 15.73
C GLY A 581 25.31 32.20 15.58
N GLY A 582 26.29 32.99 16.02
CA GLY A 582 26.24 34.46 16.13
C GLY A 582 26.18 35.26 14.82
N GLY A 583 25.41 34.81 13.84
CA GLY A 583 25.00 35.54 12.64
C GLY A 583 23.48 35.52 12.51
N SER A 584 22.92 36.41 11.69
CA SER A 584 21.47 36.51 11.38
C SER A 584 20.80 35.13 11.33
N GLY A 585 19.79 34.91 12.19
CA GLY A 585 19.16 33.60 12.37
C GLY A 585 18.72 32.96 11.06
N LYS A 586 18.93 31.65 10.93
CA LYS A 586 18.48 30.88 9.77
C LYS A 586 17.01 30.50 9.95
N VAL A 587 16.22 30.59 8.88
CA VAL A 587 14.78 30.32 8.83
C VAL A 587 14.55 29.02 8.09
N GLN A 588 13.71 28.12 8.62
CA GLN A 588 13.28 26.91 7.93
C GLN A 588 11.76 26.74 8.04
N MET A 589 11.10 26.39 6.94
CA MET A 589 9.68 26.02 6.95
C MET A 589 9.50 24.61 7.49
N LEU A 590 8.49 24.40 8.34
CA LEU A 590 8.16 23.11 8.95
C LEU A 590 6.97 22.46 8.22
N PHE A 591 7.24 21.80 7.10
CA PHE A 591 6.20 21.18 6.28
C PHE A 591 5.39 20.13 7.04
N ASP A 592 6.03 19.32 7.89
CA ASP A 592 5.37 18.25 8.65
C ASP A 592 4.39 18.81 9.70
N VAL A 593 4.75 19.90 10.37
CA VAL A 593 3.91 20.57 11.38
C VAL A 593 2.70 21.19 10.70
N VAL A 594 2.92 21.95 9.62
CA VAL A 594 1.83 22.59 8.86
C VAL A 594 0.91 21.53 8.24
N ALA A 595 1.47 20.47 7.65
CA ALA A 595 0.68 19.38 7.07
C ALA A 595 -0.17 18.65 8.12
N ARG A 596 0.38 18.35 9.31
CA ARG A 596 -0.39 17.76 10.41
C ARG A 596 -1.57 18.63 10.83
N ARG A 597 -1.37 19.95 10.85
CA ARG A 597 -2.43 20.90 11.16
C ARG A 597 -3.49 20.97 10.06
N LEU A 598 -3.10 21.07 8.79
CA LEU A 598 -4.03 21.08 7.66
C LEU A 598 -4.88 19.80 7.65
N ARG A 599 -4.26 18.65 7.88
CA ARG A 599 -4.96 17.37 8.03
C ARG A 599 -5.97 17.41 9.19
N ARG A 600 -5.57 17.94 10.35
CA ARG A 600 -6.50 18.14 11.48
C ARG A 600 -7.68 19.04 11.09
N GLN A 601 -7.45 20.13 10.35
CA GLN A 601 -8.51 21.01 9.87
C GLN A 601 -9.49 20.30 8.93
N VAL A 602 -9.02 19.38 8.08
CA VAL A 602 -9.89 18.52 7.24
C VAL A 602 -10.79 17.64 8.11
N LEU A 603 -10.20 16.97 9.11
CA LEU A 603 -10.98 16.14 10.05
C LEU A 603 -12.04 16.96 10.80
N GLU A 604 -11.67 18.15 11.27
CA GLU A 604 -12.59 19.08 11.92
C GLU A 604 -13.66 19.61 10.96
N GLY A 605 -13.32 19.81 9.68
CA GLY A 605 -14.27 20.20 8.63
C GLY A 605 -15.35 19.14 8.44
N VAL A 606 -14.96 17.88 8.30
CA VAL A 606 -15.89 16.74 8.18
C VAL A 606 -16.75 16.60 9.44
N ALA A 607 -16.17 16.77 10.63
CA ALA A 607 -16.91 16.76 11.89
C ALA A 607 -17.92 17.91 11.96
N ARG A 608 -17.57 19.11 11.48
CA ARG A 608 -18.44 20.29 11.44
C ARG A 608 -19.63 20.09 10.53
N GLU A 609 -19.41 19.57 9.33
CA GLU A 609 -20.44 19.36 8.33
C GLU A 609 -21.46 18.30 8.76
N ARG A 610 -21.00 17.22 9.40
CA ARG A 610 -21.86 16.09 9.79
C ARG A 610 -22.50 16.24 11.17
N HIS A 611 -21.78 16.82 12.13
CA HIS A 611 -22.15 16.82 13.56
C HIS A 611 -22.15 18.22 14.19
N GLY A 612 -22.04 19.27 13.37
CA GLY A 612 -22.11 20.66 13.82
C GLY A 612 -20.91 21.11 14.68
N SER A 613 -21.07 22.26 15.34
CA SER A 613 -20.02 22.86 16.18
C SER A 613 -19.73 22.06 17.45
N GLU A 614 -20.72 21.34 17.96
CA GLU A 614 -20.62 20.48 19.14
C GLU A 614 -19.71 19.27 18.88
N GLY A 615 -19.90 18.59 17.74
CA GLY A 615 -19.04 17.48 17.32
C GLY A 615 -17.58 17.90 17.16
N VAL A 616 -17.33 19.06 16.55
CA VAL A 616 -15.97 19.64 16.44
C VAL A 616 -15.36 19.89 17.81
N ARG A 617 -16.14 20.41 18.76
CA ARG A 617 -15.65 20.68 20.12
C ARG A 617 -15.18 19.40 20.81
N VAL A 618 -15.94 18.32 20.70
CA VAL A 618 -15.58 16.99 21.23
C VAL A 618 -14.33 16.43 20.53
N VAL A 619 -14.27 16.46 19.19
CA VAL A 619 -13.13 15.94 18.42
C VAL A 619 -11.85 16.71 18.74
N ARG A 620 -11.90 18.05 18.82
CA ARG A 620 -10.76 18.89 19.20
C ARG A 620 -10.24 18.55 20.60
N LEU A 621 -11.15 18.44 21.58
CA LEU A 621 -10.80 18.05 22.94
C LEU A 621 -10.04 16.72 22.93
N LEU A 622 -10.63 15.67 22.33
CA LEU A 622 -10.01 14.34 22.31
C LEU A 622 -8.67 14.30 21.57
N MET A 623 -8.48 15.15 20.55
CA MET A 623 -7.21 15.26 19.84
C MET A 623 -6.12 15.99 20.62
N ASP A 624 -6.48 16.83 21.60
CA ASP A 624 -5.55 17.63 22.39
C ASP A 624 -5.22 16.96 23.73
N THR A 625 -6.23 16.41 24.42
CA THR A 625 -6.08 15.74 25.72
C THR A 625 -5.82 14.24 25.60
N GLY A 626 -6.15 13.64 24.45
CA GLY A 626 -6.08 12.20 24.25
C GLY A 626 -7.34 11.47 24.74
N LYS A 627 -7.14 10.33 25.41
CA LYS A 627 -8.21 9.41 25.80
C LYS A 627 -8.96 9.94 27.02
N LEU A 628 -10.29 10.07 26.95
CA LEU A 628 -11.12 10.59 28.03
C LEU A 628 -12.35 9.73 28.29
N ASP A 629 -12.85 9.74 29.52
CA ASP A 629 -14.17 9.16 29.83
C ASP A 629 -15.32 10.12 29.47
N GLU A 630 -16.52 9.59 29.37
CA GLU A 630 -17.71 10.36 28.97
C GLU A 630 -18.02 11.53 29.94
N LYS A 631 -17.76 11.34 31.24
CA LYS A 631 -18.01 12.35 32.27
C LYS A 631 -17.00 13.50 32.19
N GLN A 632 -15.73 13.21 31.94
CA GLN A 632 -14.69 14.20 31.66
C GLN A 632 -15.02 14.97 30.40
N ILE A 633 -15.42 14.29 29.32
CA ILE A 633 -15.82 14.96 28.06
C ILE A 633 -16.99 15.91 28.34
N SER A 634 -18.05 15.46 29.01
CA SER A 634 -19.18 16.32 29.40
C SER A 634 -18.74 17.56 30.19
N LYS A 635 -17.83 17.39 31.15
CA LYS A 635 -17.29 18.48 31.97
C LYS A 635 -16.44 19.46 31.16
N HIS A 636 -15.54 18.97 30.31
CA HIS A 636 -14.62 19.80 29.53
C HIS A 636 -15.30 20.52 28.36
N VAL A 637 -16.25 19.85 27.69
CA VAL A 637 -17.00 20.40 26.54
C VAL A 637 -18.16 21.30 27.01
N MET A 638 -18.45 21.30 28.32
CA MET A 638 -19.52 22.03 28.99
C MET A 638 -20.90 21.68 28.43
N MET A 639 -21.16 20.39 28.21
CA MET A 639 -22.43 19.88 27.70
C MET A 639 -23.01 18.85 28.67
N PRO A 640 -24.34 18.83 28.88
CA PRO A 640 -24.97 17.79 29.69
C PRO A 640 -24.67 16.39 29.17
N LEU A 641 -24.50 15.44 30.08
CA LEU A 641 -24.17 14.05 29.73
C LEU A 641 -25.23 13.38 28.83
N LYS A 642 -26.49 13.79 28.98
CA LYS A 642 -27.62 13.35 28.14
C LYS A 642 -27.47 13.72 26.65
N ASP A 643 -26.73 14.79 26.35
CA ASP A 643 -26.53 15.30 24.99
C ASP A 643 -25.19 14.79 24.42
N VAL A 644 -24.18 14.65 25.29
CA VAL A 644 -22.85 14.12 24.92
C VAL A 644 -22.91 12.66 24.47
N ARG A 645 -23.72 11.81 25.13
CA ARG A 645 -23.84 10.38 24.77
C ARG A 645 -24.32 10.16 23.33
N PRO A 646 -25.48 10.68 22.91
CA PRO A 646 -25.92 10.57 21.52
C PRO A 646 -24.88 11.09 20.53
N LEU A 647 -24.24 12.22 20.85
CA LEU A 647 -23.21 12.82 19.99
C LEU A 647 -21.99 11.91 19.84
N LEU A 648 -21.49 11.31 20.93
CA LEU A 648 -20.37 10.36 20.89
C LEU A 648 -20.73 9.10 20.09
N SER A 649 -21.94 8.57 20.26
CA SER A 649 -22.44 7.45 19.46
C SER A 649 -22.51 7.80 17.96
N ALA A 650 -23.00 8.99 17.62
CA ALA A 650 -23.05 9.47 16.23
C ALA A 650 -21.64 9.66 15.63
N LEU A 651 -20.72 10.25 16.39
CA LEU A 651 -19.31 10.41 15.99
C LEU A 651 -18.65 9.04 15.76
N SER A 652 -18.93 8.07 16.63
CA SER A 652 -18.45 6.69 16.50
C SER A 652 -19.01 5.99 15.26
N ALA A 653 -20.30 6.17 14.95
CA ALA A 653 -20.93 5.62 13.76
C ALA A 653 -20.26 6.17 12.48
N SER A 654 -19.82 7.43 12.49
CA SER A 654 -19.01 8.02 11.41
C SER A 654 -17.51 7.68 11.46
N SER A 655 -17.07 6.77 12.34
CA SER A 655 -15.66 6.39 12.51
C SER A 655 -14.69 7.54 12.84
N LEU A 656 -15.20 8.68 13.32
CA LEU A 656 -14.38 9.83 13.72
C LEU A 656 -13.81 9.68 15.14
N VAL A 657 -14.54 8.98 16.01
CA VAL A 657 -14.13 8.65 17.37
C VAL A 657 -14.25 7.13 17.54
N SER A 658 -13.44 6.53 18.39
CA SER A 658 -13.49 5.11 18.74
C SER A 658 -13.42 4.93 20.25
N ILE A 659 -13.99 3.82 20.73
CA ILE A 659 -13.97 3.41 22.12
C ILE A 659 -12.75 2.51 22.35
N VAL A 660 -12.04 2.75 23.44
CA VAL A 660 -10.97 1.89 23.96
C VAL A 660 -11.42 1.33 25.29
N GLU A 661 -11.42 0.00 25.36
CA GLU A 661 -11.74 -0.75 26.56
C GLU A 661 -10.46 -1.00 27.35
N VAL A 662 -10.45 -0.57 28.61
CA VAL A 662 -9.32 -0.78 29.53
C VAL A 662 -9.81 -1.61 30.71
N PRO A 663 -9.39 -2.89 30.85
CA PRO A 663 -9.84 -3.73 31.95
C PRO A 663 -9.23 -3.30 33.28
N LYS A 664 -10.02 -3.30 34.35
CA LYS A 664 -9.52 -3.09 35.73
C LYS A 664 -9.01 -4.38 36.37
N SER A 665 -9.45 -5.52 35.85
CA SER A 665 -9.12 -6.86 36.35
C SER A 665 -8.83 -7.79 35.17
N ALA A 666 -8.05 -8.82 35.45
CA ALA A 666 -7.69 -9.92 34.55
C ALA A 666 -8.86 -10.43 33.70
N ASP A 667 -9.97 -10.77 34.36
CA ASP A 667 -11.18 -11.38 33.79
C ASP A 667 -11.94 -10.50 32.78
N ARG A 668 -11.43 -9.28 32.53
CA ARG A 668 -11.98 -8.16 31.74
C ARG A 668 -13.51 -8.21 31.63
N ASN A 669 -14.17 -8.27 32.77
CA ASN A 669 -15.62 -8.18 32.88
C ASN A 669 -16.08 -6.75 32.51
N PRO A 670 -17.12 -6.55 31.67
CA PRO A 670 -17.62 -5.23 31.27
C PRO A 670 -17.94 -4.29 32.46
N THR A 671 -18.41 -4.85 33.58
CA THR A 671 -18.69 -4.07 34.81
C THR A 671 -17.41 -3.54 35.49
N ARG A 672 -16.27 -4.16 35.20
CA ARG A 672 -14.92 -3.79 35.66
C ARG A 672 -14.05 -3.31 34.51
N MET A 673 -14.64 -2.72 33.47
CA MET A 673 -13.92 -2.02 32.40
C MET A 673 -14.02 -0.50 32.55
N PHE A 674 -13.00 0.21 32.08
CA PHE A 674 -13.10 1.62 31.71
C PHE A 674 -13.32 1.72 30.20
N TYR A 675 -14.28 2.55 29.80
CA TYR A 675 -14.51 2.89 28.40
C TYR A 675 -14.00 4.31 28.17
N LEU A 676 -12.93 4.42 27.39
CA LEU A 676 -12.32 5.70 27.06
C LEU A 676 -12.57 6.00 25.59
N TRP A 677 -13.00 7.21 25.31
CA TRP A 677 -13.16 7.70 23.94
C TRP A 677 -11.84 8.28 23.45
N GLN A 678 -11.50 8.00 22.21
CA GLN A 678 -10.30 8.53 21.55
C GLN A 678 -10.58 8.82 20.07
N VAL A 679 -9.83 9.74 19.50
CA VAL A 679 -9.78 9.91 18.04
C VAL A 679 -8.66 9.03 17.48
N ASP A 680 -9.05 7.95 16.80
CA ASP A 680 -8.11 7.13 16.04
C ASP A 680 -7.85 7.80 14.69
N ILE A 681 -6.74 8.53 14.62
CA ILE A 681 -6.36 9.33 13.45
C ILE A 681 -6.26 8.46 12.18
N PRO A 682 -5.51 7.34 12.16
CA PRO A 682 -5.48 6.44 11.02
C PRO A 682 -6.87 5.98 10.57
N LYS A 683 -7.70 5.50 11.49
CA LYS A 683 -9.05 4.99 11.17
C LYS A 683 -9.96 6.08 10.61
N ALA A 684 -9.93 7.27 11.21
CA ALA A 684 -10.72 8.42 10.76
C ALA A 684 -10.33 8.85 9.35
N PHE A 685 -9.02 8.94 9.04
CA PHE A 685 -8.57 9.29 7.69
C PHE A 685 -8.86 8.19 6.67
N SER A 686 -8.71 6.92 7.01
CA SER A 686 -9.08 5.81 6.11
C SER A 686 -10.57 5.85 5.75
N TYR A 687 -11.44 6.16 6.73
CA TYR A 687 -12.87 6.37 6.49
C TYR A 687 -13.12 7.57 5.57
N ILE A 688 -12.52 8.74 5.88
CA ILE A 688 -12.69 9.95 5.08
C ILE A 688 -12.22 9.72 3.64
N LEU A 689 -11.05 9.09 3.44
CA LEU A 689 -10.52 8.77 2.12
C LEU A 689 -11.44 7.82 1.35
N ASN A 690 -11.98 6.77 2.00
CA ASN A 690 -12.93 5.85 1.36
C ASN A 690 -14.19 6.60 0.88
N VAL A 691 -14.75 7.47 1.72
CA VAL A 691 -15.89 8.31 1.33
C VAL A 691 -15.54 9.20 0.14
N LEU A 692 -14.37 9.86 0.15
CA LEU A 692 -13.93 10.72 -0.95
C LEU A 692 -13.72 9.93 -2.25
N TYR A 693 -13.08 8.76 -2.21
CA TYR A 693 -12.89 7.92 -3.39
C TYR A 693 -14.23 7.44 -3.96
N LYS A 694 -15.17 7.06 -3.10
CA LYS A 694 -16.53 6.69 -3.54
C LYS A 694 -17.26 7.87 -4.17
N THR A 695 -17.13 9.08 -3.61
CA THR A 695 -17.70 10.30 -4.19
C THR A 695 -17.09 10.58 -5.57
N LEU A 696 -15.77 10.50 -5.72
CA LEU A 696 -15.09 10.67 -7.01
C LEU A 696 -15.56 9.64 -8.05
N TYR A 697 -15.70 8.38 -7.64
CA TYR A 697 -16.25 7.34 -8.49
C TYR A 697 -17.69 7.66 -8.93
N ASN A 698 -18.57 8.04 -8.00
CA ASN A 698 -19.96 8.38 -8.32
C ASN A 698 -20.05 9.56 -9.30
N ILE A 699 -19.22 10.59 -9.14
CA ILE A 699 -19.14 11.73 -10.06
C ILE A 699 -18.67 11.26 -11.45
N SER A 700 -17.63 10.43 -11.52
CA SER A 700 -17.12 9.92 -12.79
C SER A 700 -18.13 8.99 -13.48
N ALA A 701 -18.80 8.12 -12.74
CA ALA A 701 -19.84 7.23 -13.25
C ALA A 701 -21.04 8.03 -13.76
N ARG A 702 -21.45 9.08 -13.03
CA ARG A 702 -22.51 9.99 -13.47
C ARG A 702 -22.12 10.73 -14.75
N ARG A 703 -20.91 11.28 -14.82
CA ARG A 703 -20.38 11.94 -16.01
C ARG A 703 -20.36 10.99 -17.22
N GLN A 704 -20.00 9.72 -17.03
CA GLN A 704 -20.01 8.73 -18.10
C GLN A 704 -21.44 8.42 -18.57
N ALA A 705 -22.38 8.22 -17.64
CA ALA A 705 -23.78 8.00 -17.97
C ALA A 705 -24.40 9.18 -18.73
N GLU A 706 -24.05 10.42 -18.37
CA GLU A 706 -24.50 11.63 -19.08
C GLU A 706 -23.86 11.75 -20.47
N ARG A 707 -22.60 11.30 -20.65
CA ARG A 707 -21.95 11.23 -21.97
C ARG A 707 -22.55 10.18 -22.89
N GLU A 708 -23.14 9.13 -22.33
CA GLU A 708 -23.84 8.08 -23.07
C GLU A 708 -25.28 8.48 -23.46
N ASP A 709 -25.78 9.62 -22.94
CA ASP A 709 -27.09 10.14 -23.32
C ASP A 709 -27.12 10.45 -24.83
N PRO A 710 -28.03 9.82 -25.61
CA PRO A 710 -28.17 10.04 -27.04
C PRO A 710 -28.33 11.51 -27.42
N MET A 711 -28.98 12.33 -26.58
CA MET A 711 -29.16 13.76 -26.84
C MET A 711 -27.82 14.50 -26.78
N LEU A 712 -26.99 14.23 -25.76
CA LEU A 712 -25.67 14.84 -25.64
C LEU A 712 -24.72 14.34 -26.73
N ILE A 713 -24.75 13.04 -27.06
CA ILE A 713 -23.98 12.47 -28.18
C ILE A 713 -24.34 13.16 -29.50
N ALA A 714 -25.64 13.38 -29.76
CA ALA A 714 -26.08 14.06 -30.97
C ALA A 714 -25.56 15.51 -31.03
N VAL A 715 -25.55 16.23 -29.91
CA VAL A 715 -25.01 17.59 -29.81
C VAL A 715 -23.48 17.59 -29.99
N LEU A 716 -22.75 16.67 -29.34
CA LEU A 716 -21.30 16.54 -29.48
C LEU A 716 -20.91 16.20 -30.92
N ASN A 717 -21.60 15.24 -31.54
CA ASN A 717 -21.40 14.88 -32.94
C ASN A 717 -21.76 16.01 -33.91
N LYS A 718 -22.73 16.88 -33.57
CA LYS A 718 -23.03 18.10 -34.34
C LYS A 718 -21.91 19.13 -34.19
N ARG A 719 -21.32 19.25 -32.99
CA ARG A 719 -20.20 20.16 -32.72
C ARG A 719 -18.89 19.72 -33.40
N GLU A 720 -18.59 18.43 -33.43
CA GLU A 720 -17.37 17.90 -34.07
C GLU A 720 -17.42 17.97 -35.60
N ARG A 721 -18.63 17.91 -36.20
CA ARG A 721 -18.84 18.13 -37.64
C ARG A 721 -18.84 19.63 -37.94
N SER A 722 -17.65 20.18 -38.13
CA SER A 722 -17.42 21.61 -38.39
C SER A 722 -17.80 22.04 -39.83
N ASP A 723 -19.08 21.90 -40.20
CA ASP A 723 -19.74 22.62 -41.32
C ASP A 723 -21.03 23.31 -40.84
N GLY A 724 -21.10 23.63 -39.54
CA GLY A 724 -22.27 24.19 -38.87
C GLY A 724 -22.05 25.50 -38.12
N CYS A 725 -20.91 26.19 -38.29
CA CYS A 725 -20.63 27.47 -37.59
C CYS A 725 -21.49 28.66 -38.04
N ARG A 726 -22.67 28.45 -38.65
CA ARG A 726 -23.56 29.55 -39.08
C ARG A 726 -25.00 29.47 -38.66
N LEU A 727 -25.46 28.42 -37.98
CA LEU A 727 -26.85 28.38 -37.55
C LEU A 727 -26.94 27.86 -36.12
N ILE A 728 -27.86 28.47 -35.37
CA ILE A 728 -28.36 28.12 -34.04
C ILE A 728 -27.84 29.05 -32.92
N GLY A 729 -28.28 30.31 -32.99
CA GLY A 729 -28.36 31.20 -31.82
C GLY A 729 -29.64 30.99 -30.99
N GLY A 730 -30.28 29.81 -31.06
CA GLY A 730 -31.57 29.55 -30.41
C GLY A 730 -31.65 28.27 -29.54
N GLU A 731 -30.73 27.30 -29.69
CA GLU A 731 -30.69 26.11 -28.81
C GLU A 731 -29.64 26.23 -27.70
N LEU A 732 -28.83 27.29 -27.68
CA LEU A 732 -27.85 27.55 -26.62
C LEU A 732 -28.50 28.11 -25.33
N ASP A 733 -29.72 28.64 -25.39
CA ASP A 733 -30.40 29.18 -24.22
C ASP A 733 -30.85 28.07 -23.24
N ASN A 734 -31.07 26.85 -23.73
CA ASN A 734 -31.30 25.68 -22.87
C ASN A 734 -30.00 25.05 -22.34
N LEU A 735 -28.84 25.53 -22.78
CA LEU A 735 -27.50 25.11 -22.34
C LEU A 735 -26.79 26.17 -21.48
N GLN A 736 -27.47 27.27 -21.13
CA GLN A 736 -27.07 28.15 -20.01
C GLN A 736 -27.34 27.46 -18.65
N PHE A 737 -26.78 26.27 -18.44
CA PHE A 737 -26.53 25.79 -17.09
C PHE A 737 -25.25 26.44 -16.58
N SER A 738 -25.46 27.66 -16.06
CA SER A 738 -24.72 28.30 -14.98
C SER A 738 -23.21 28.46 -15.13
N ASN A 739 -22.80 29.73 -15.23
CA ASN A 739 -21.51 30.27 -14.84
C ASN A 739 -21.09 29.79 -13.43
N TYR A 740 -20.51 28.60 -13.35
CA TYR A 740 -19.73 28.09 -12.20
C TYR A 740 -18.45 27.43 -12.74
N MET A 741 -17.60 28.25 -13.36
CA MET A 741 -16.20 27.91 -13.63
C MET A 741 -15.25 28.89 -12.90
N ASP A 742 -15.76 29.58 -11.88
CA ASP A 742 -14.96 30.23 -10.84
C ASP A 742 -15.08 29.39 -9.55
N CYS A 743 -14.48 28.22 -9.57
CA CYS A 743 -14.13 27.50 -8.35
C CYS A 743 -12.68 27.08 -8.50
N GLU A 744 -11.80 27.97 -8.03
CA GLU A 744 -10.43 27.66 -7.63
C GLU A 744 -10.39 26.28 -6.95
N PHE A 745 -9.54 25.39 -7.45
CA PHE A 745 -9.13 24.17 -6.77
C PHE A 745 -7.65 24.24 -6.43
#